data_AF-A0A933GVU0-F1
#
_entry.id   AF-A0A933GVU0-F1
#
_cell.length_a   1.000
_cell.length_b   1.000
_cell.length_c   1.000
_cell.angle_alpha   90.00
_cell.angle_beta   90.00
_cell.angle_gamma   90.00
#
_symmetry.space_group_name_H-M   'P 1'
#
loop_
_entity.id
_entity.type
_entity.pdbx_description
1 polymer ?
#
loop_
_entity_poly.entity_id
_entity_poly.type
_entity_poly.pdbx_seq_one_letter_code
_entity_poly.pdbx_strand_id
1 'polypeptide(L)'
;MIETSVQIGKRSIRFETGAIARQAGGAVVVRDGDTVILVTATADTRPTAADFSPLTVEYRELLASAGRIPGNYFRREGRSTEGETLSSRLVDRSIRPLFPDGFRCETQVIATVLSYDPQSDPEVLSIAGAAGALLVSDIPWEGPVAGVRIGRVDGRWVAFPDSKESERSDLDLVVSAAASGGLVMVEGSARELAEEEIQAALAFAEAALAPTQVALRELAQKAGKPKRPLGIAPPDPALAEEVRHWEERIVEALMATAKAERGARLAAAIEEALRERAAREPEGDPAALEKALQEESHRIARRWILESGRRLDGRGPDDVRPISGVVGWLPRAHGSCLFTRGETQAVVTLTLGAAGDEQEIESLDGVRRDPFLLHYNFPPYSVGEVRALRGPGRREIGHGNLARRALLAVLPSPGEFDFTIRLDSRITESNGSSSMATVCGSTLALMDGGVPIARPVAGVAMGLVAGPEGKNHRVLTDILGDEDHLGDMDFKVAGTARGVTAIQLDNKVGTLPAEILAEGLSKARAARLAVLARMAEILPAVRERTSPHAPQVATAWILPAQIPALIGPGGSTIQGIQRETDTKIDVEQTGRVGVFGTSAGGLSRALARIEEVAGDPEVGKVYKGTVTGVKDFGCFVKIVGGNEGILPSEELAKAGIAELQVGRPVSVKVLGVSERGRIRLAYQA
;
A
#
# COMPACT_ATOMS: atom_id res chain seq x y z
N MET A 1 -16.60 -30.79 19.94
CA MET A 1 -15.61 -29.91 19.30
C MET A 1 -14.86 -30.77 18.30
N ILE A 2 -14.79 -30.36 17.04
CA ILE A 2 -14.08 -31.09 15.98
C ILE A 2 -12.87 -30.24 15.59
N GLU A 3 -11.70 -30.85 15.45
CA GLU A 3 -10.47 -30.15 15.13
C GLU A 3 -9.61 -30.89 14.10
N THR A 4 -8.75 -30.11 13.43
CA THR A 4 -7.66 -30.56 12.58
C THR A 4 -6.45 -29.65 12.81
N SER A 5 -5.25 -30.13 12.51
CA SER A 5 -4.02 -29.36 12.66
C SER A 5 -3.07 -29.59 11.50
N VAL A 6 -2.18 -28.63 11.29
CA VAL A 6 -1.17 -28.67 10.25
C VAL A 6 0.12 -28.04 10.76
N GLN A 7 1.26 -28.59 10.32
CA GLN A 7 2.57 -28.00 10.54
C GLN A 7 3.04 -27.30 9.26
N ILE A 8 3.34 -26.01 9.33
CA ILE A 8 3.95 -25.24 8.24
C ILE A 8 5.22 -24.57 8.77
N GLY A 9 6.37 -25.01 8.28
CA GLY A 9 7.66 -24.57 8.81
C GLY A 9 7.72 -24.79 10.33
N LYS A 10 7.91 -23.71 11.09
CA LYS A 10 7.97 -23.74 12.56
C LYS A 10 6.60 -23.67 13.24
N ARG A 11 5.53 -23.39 12.49
CA ARG A 11 4.18 -23.10 13.02
C ARG A 11 3.29 -24.33 13.07
N SER A 12 2.52 -24.44 14.15
CA SER A 12 1.49 -25.46 14.33
C SER A 12 0.13 -24.78 14.35
N ILE A 13 -0.58 -24.87 13.23
CA ILE A 13 -1.86 -24.20 13.03
C ILE A 13 -2.98 -25.19 13.32
N ARG A 14 -3.96 -24.80 14.13
CA ARG A 14 -5.16 -25.61 14.43
C ARG A 14 -6.42 -24.94 13.91
N PHE A 15 -7.36 -25.76 13.43
CA PHE A 15 -8.68 -25.35 12.99
C PHE A 15 -9.73 -26.09 13.81
N GLU A 16 -10.56 -25.37 14.55
CA GLU A 16 -11.59 -25.91 15.44
C GLU A 16 -12.99 -25.47 15.00
N THR A 17 -13.98 -26.36 15.08
CA THR A 17 -15.39 -26.02 14.80
C THR A 17 -16.37 -26.71 15.76
N GLY A 18 -17.62 -26.24 15.74
CA GLY A 18 -18.75 -26.79 16.50
C GLY A 18 -18.89 -26.31 17.94
N ALA A 19 -17.95 -25.50 18.44
CA ALA A 19 -18.02 -24.93 19.81
C ALA A 19 -18.61 -23.50 19.83
N ILE A 20 -18.10 -22.60 18.98
CA ILE A 20 -18.41 -21.17 18.97
C ILE A 20 -19.23 -20.80 17.72
N ALA A 21 -20.08 -19.78 17.82
CA ALA A 21 -20.86 -19.21 16.71
C ALA A 21 -21.73 -20.23 15.93
N ARG A 22 -22.31 -21.20 16.64
CA ARG A 22 -23.10 -22.32 16.07
C ARG A 22 -24.34 -21.91 15.25
N GLN A 23 -24.76 -20.65 15.34
CA GLN A 23 -25.87 -20.11 14.54
C GLN A 23 -25.43 -19.62 13.15
N ALA A 24 -24.14 -19.41 12.90
CA ALA A 24 -23.65 -19.04 11.59
C ALA A 24 -23.85 -20.17 10.56
N GLY A 25 -23.79 -19.82 9.27
CA GLY A 25 -23.76 -20.80 8.18
C GLY A 25 -22.62 -21.80 8.40
N GLY A 26 -21.42 -21.31 8.66
CA GLY A 26 -20.27 -22.05 9.18
C GLY A 26 -19.39 -21.16 10.05
N ALA A 27 -18.62 -21.78 10.96
CA ALA A 27 -17.70 -21.09 11.85
C ALA A 27 -16.48 -21.94 12.15
N VAL A 28 -15.30 -21.33 12.09
CA VAL A 28 -14.01 -21.96 12.42
C VAL A 28 -13.20 -21.03 13.31
N VAL A 29 -12.60 -21.59 14.35
CA VAL A 29 -11.58 -20.92 15.15
C VAL A 29 -10.21 -21.38 14.64
N VAL A 30 -9.39 -20.43 14.21
CA VAL A 30 -7.99 -20.66 13.81
C VAL A 30 -7.10 -20.34 14.99
N ARG A 31 -6.12 -21.20 15.28
CA ARG A 31 -5.10 -20.97 16.30
C ARG A 31 -3.71 -21.16 15.75
N ASP A 32 -2.81 -20.24 16.07
CA ASP A 32 -1.37 -20.32 15.80
C ASP A 32 -0.63 -19.72 17.01
N GLY A 33 0.03 -20.57 17.79
CA GLY A 33 0.48 -20.19 19.14
C GLY A 33 -0.67 -19.69 20.00
N ASP A 34 -0.50 -18.49 20.57
CA ASP A 34 -1.52 -17.81 21.38
C ASP A 34 -2.44 -16.89 20.56
N THR A 35 -2.22 -16.80 19.24
CA THR A 35 -3.15 -16.10 18.34
C THR A 35 -4.40 -16.92 18.11
N VAL A 36 -5.56 -16.29 18.25
CA VAL A 36 -6.88 -16.92 18.08
C VAL A 36 -7.74 -16.03 17.19
N ILE A 37 -8.28 -16.61 16.11
CA ILE A 37 -9.12 -15.90 15.14
C ILE A 37 -10.43 -16.66 15.03
N LEU A 38 -11.56 -15.98 15.24
CA LEU A 38 -12.87 -16.53 14.94
C LEU A 38 -13.27 -16.10 13.53
N VAL A 39 -13.49 -17.05 12.65
CA VAL A 39 -13.98 -16.79 11.30
C VAL A 39 -15.36 -17.41 11.09
N THR A 40 -16.31 -16.63 10.63
CA THR A 40 -17.68 -17.07 10.34
C THR A 40 -18.05 -16.80 8.88
N ALA A 41 -18.92 -17.63 8.31
CA ALA A 41 -19.48 -17.46 6.98
C ALA A 41 -20.99 -17.69 7.04
N THR A 42 -21.77 -16.75 6.52
CA THR A 42 -23.24 -16.83 6.48
C THR A 42 -23.74 -16.30 5.15
N ALA A 43 -24.72 -16.97 4.54
CA ALA A 43 -25.37 -16.49 3.33
C ALA A 43 -26.90 -16.55 3.46
N ASP A 44 -27.59 -15.54 2.94
CA ASP A 44 -29.06 -15.57 2.80
C ASP A 44 -29.45 -16.75 1.89
N THR A 45 -30.65 -17.29 2.07
CA THR A 45 -31.21 -18.34 1.21
C THR A 45 -31.83 -17.77 -0.05
N ARG A 46 -32.20 -16.49 -0.06
CA ARG A 46 -32.78 -15.82 -1.22
C ARG A 46 -31.71 -15.13 -2.08
N PRO A 47 -31.74 -15.31 -3.40
CA PRO A 47 -30.86 -14.57 -4.29
C PRO A 47 -31.28 -13.10 -4.34
N THR A 48 -30.30 -12.23 -4.53
CA THR A 48 -30.51 -10.80 -4.78
C THR A 48 -30.77 -10.54 -6.27
N ALA A 49 -31.34 -9.38 -6.58
CA ALA A 49 -31.48 -8.90 -7.96
C ALA A 49 -30.16 -8.39 -8.57
N ALA A 50 -29.06 -8.40 -7.80
CA ALA A 50 -27.77 -7.92 -8.28
C ALA A 50 -27.19 -8.84 -9.36
N ASP A 51 -26.49 -8.24 -10.33
CA ASP A 51 -25.80 -8.97 -11.40
C ASP A 51 -24.38 -9.40 -11.04
N PHE A 52 -24.00 -9.29 -9.77
CA PHE A 52 -22.71 -9.73 -9.23
C PHE A 52 -22.94 -10.59 -7.98
N SER A 53 -21.92 -11.38 -7.59
CA SER A 53 -21.95 -12.12 -6.32
C SER A 53 -21.77 -11.17 -5.12
N PRO A 54 -22.82 -10.97 -4.28
CA PRO A 54 -22.80 -10.01 -3.18
C PRO A 54 -22.07 -10.58 -1.95
N LEU A 55 -20.76 -10.77 -2.09
CA LEU A 55 -19.87 -11.15 -1.01
C LEU A 55 -19.31 -9.91 -0.29
N THR A 56 -19.44 -9.88 1.02
CA THR A 56 -18.79 -8.93 1.93
C THR A 56 -17.86 -9.67 2.88
N VAL A 57 -16.60 -9.27 2.91
CA VAL A 57 -15.63 -9.76 3.89
C VAL A 57 -15.26 -8.65 4.87
N GLU A 58 -15.23 -8.96 6.16
CA GLU A 58 -14.74 -8.08 7.21
C GLU A 58 -13.64 -8.78 8.00
N TYR A 59 -12.48 -8.16 8.11
CA TYR A 59 -11.43 -8.53 9.05
C TYR A 59 -11.37 -7.47 10.15
N ARG A 60 -11.40 -7.89 11.40
CA ARG A 60 -11.49 -7.01 12.58
C ARG A 60 -10.42 -7.35 13.61
N GLU A 61 -9.70 -6.31 14.02
CA GLU A 61 -8.73 -6.36 15.10
C GLU A 61 -9.32 -5.71 16.34
N LEU A 62 -9.36 -6.44 17.44
CA LEU A 62 -9.74 -5.89 18.73
C LEU A 62 -8.45 -5.58 19.49
N LEU A 63 -8.24 -4.34 19.94
CA LEU A 63 -7.02 -4.02 20.70
C LEU A 63 -6.96 -4.76 22.04
N ALA A 64 -8.14 -5.16 22.55
CA ALA A 64 -8.25 -6.07 23.68
C ALA A 64 -7.59 -7.44 23.43
N SER A 65 -7.45 -7.88 22.17
CA SER A 65 -6.72 -9.11 21.81
C SER A 65 -5.23 -9.04 22.10
N ALA A 66 -4.68 -7.83 22.19
CA ALA A 66 -3.32 -7.55 22.65
C ALA A 66 -3.31 -6.97 24.08
N GLY A 67 -4.42 -7.06 24.82
CA GLY A 67 -4.55 -6.53 26.18
C GLY A 67 -4.53 -5.00 26.28
N ARG A 68 -4.89 -4.29 25.21
CA ARG A 68 -4.81 -2.82 25.12
C ARG A 68 -6.19 -2.17 24.99
N ILE A 69 -6.32 -0.94 25.53
CA ILE A 69 -7.49 -0.08 25.35
C ILE A 69 -7.22 0.85 24.16
N PRO A 70 -8.18 1.05 23.22
CA PRO A 70 -8.00 1.95 22.09
C PRO A 70 -7.59 3.39 22.46
N GLY A 71 -6.63 3.93 21.71
CA GLY A 71 -6.06 5.27 21.93
C GLY A 71 -7.01 6.42 21.57
N ASN A 72 -8.08 6.15 20.82
CA ASN A 72 -9.07 7.15 20.42
C ASN A 72 -9.91 7.68 21.60
N TYR A 73 -10.59 8.82 21.38
CA TYR A 73 -11.42 9.49 22.39
C TYR A 73 -12.50 8.59 23.01
N PHE A 74 -13.06 7.66 22.23
CA PHE A 74 -14.16 6.80 22.65
C PHE A 74 -13.72 5.54 23.41
N ARG A 75 -12.42 5.23 23.43
CA ARG A 75 -11.87 3.98 24.00
C ARG A 75 -12.54 2.72 23.44
N ARG A 76 -12.91 2.77 22.14
CA ARG A 76 -13.63 1.71 21.42
C ARG A 76 -13.19 1.64 19.97
N GLU A 77 -13.07 0.44 19.42
CA GLU A 77 -12.80 0.23 18.00
C GLU A 77 -13.88 0.94 17.15
N GLY A 78 -13.42 1.77 16.21
CA GLY A 78 -14.28 2.58 15.35
C GLY A 78 -14.40 2.00 13.95
N ARG A 79 -14.38 2.90 12.95
CA ARG A 79 -14.30 2.54 11.53
C ARG A 79 -13.11 1.62 11.25
N SER A 80 -13.20 0.83 10.18
CA SER A 80 -12.10 -0.03 9.76
C SER A 80 -10.82 0.78 9.51
N THR A 81 -9.71 0.28 10.04
CA THR A 81 -8.38 0.82 9.76
C THR A 81 -7.97 0.47 8.32
N GLU A 82 -6.88 1.06 7.86
CA GLU A 82 -6.29 0.69 6.57
C GLU A 82 -5.85 -0.78 6.55
N GLY A 83 -5.17 -1.23 7.61
CA GLY A 83 -4.80 -2.64 7.77
C GLY A 83 -6.00 -3.58 7.73
N GLU A 84 -7.06 -3.28 8.52
CA GLU A 84 -8.29 -4.08 8.51
C GLU A 84 -8.93 -4.15 7.12
N THR A 85 -8.92 -3.02 6.40
CA THR A 85 -9.47 -2.94 5.04
C THR A 85 -8.65 -3.75 4.04
N LEU A 86 -7.31 -3.69 4.12
CA LEU A 86 -6.41 -4.45 3.27
C LEU A 86 -6.53 -5.96 3.53
N SER A 87 -6.56 -6.38 4.80
CA SER A 87 -6.76 -7.78 5.19
C SER A 87 -8.13 -8.31 4.76
N SER A 88 -9.19 -7.49 4.87
CA SER A 88 -10.51 -7.84 4.33
C SER A 88 -10.45 -8.10 2.81
N ARG A 89 -9.72 -7.27 2.06
CA ARG A 89 -9.55 -7.44 0.62
C ARG A 89 -8.72 -8.68 0.27
N LEU A 90 -7.69 -8.96 1.05
CA LEU A 90 -6.82 -10.12 0.87
C LEU A 90 -7.61 -11.43 0.96
N VAL A 91 -8.48 -11.52 1.98
CA VAL A 91 -9.40 -12.66 2.14
C VAL A 91 -10.44 -12.69 1.02
N ASP A 92 -11.10 -11.56 0.72
CA ASP A 92 -12.09 -11.46 -0.37
C ASP A 92 -11.56 -11.96 -1.71
N ARG A 93 -10.40 -11.45 -2.15
CA ARG A 93 -9.73 -11.83 -3.40
C ARG A 93 -9.38 -13.33 -3.43
N SER A 94 -9.09 -13.93 -2.27
CA SER A 94 -8.74 -15.35 -2.17
C SER A 94 -9.95 -16.29 -2.25
N ILE A 95 -11.14 -15.85 -1.84
CA ILE A 95 -12.33 -16.72 -1.77
C ILE A 95 -13.36 -16.45 -2.88
N ARG A 96 -13.41 -15.22 -3.41
CA ARG A 96 -14.42 -14.77 -4.37
C ARG A 96 -14.44 -15.58 -5.68
N PRO A 97 -13.29 -15.90 -6.31
CA PRO A 97 -13.29 -16.64 -7.57
C PRO A 97 -13.80 -18.08 -7.46
N LEU A 98 -13.93 -18.60 -6.23
CA LEU A 98 -14.35 -19.98 -5.96
C LEU A 98 -15.85 -20.09 -5.65
N PHE A 99 -16.59 -18.99 -5.73
CA PHE A 99 -18.05 -19.04 -5.75
C PHE A 99 -18.51 -19.44 -7.16
N PRO A 100 -19.44 -20.38 -7.30
CA PRO A 100 -19.96 -20.77 -8.60
C PRO A 100 -20.58 -19.58 -9.34
N ASP A 101 -20.42 -19.55 -10.66
CA ASP A 101 -21.01 -18.54 -11.53
C ASP A 101 -22.52 -18.43 -11.29
N GLY A 102 -23.01 -17.20 -11.20
CA GLY A 102 -24.42 -16.90 -10.94
C GLY A 102 -24.88 -17.08 -9.48
N PHE A 103 -23.99 -17.40 -8.54
CA PHE A 103 -24.33 -17.38 -7.12
C PHE A 103 -24.60 -15.94 -6.64
N ARG A 104 -25.88 -15.62 -6.39
CA ARG A 104 -26.38 -14.25 -6.12
C ARG A 104 -26.90 -14.03 -4.70
N CYS A 105 -26.65 -14.95 -3.77
CA CYS A 105 -27.09 -14.79 -2.38
C CYS A 105 -26.14 -13.89 -1.59
N GLU A 106 -26.69 -12.92 -0.84
CA GLU A 106 -25.91 -12.07 0.06
C GLU A 106 -25.11 -12.92 1.04
N THR A 107 -23.79 -12.77 1.00
CA THR A 107 -22.85 -13.60 1.75
C THR A 107 -21.91 -12.72 2.54
N GLN A 108 -21.76 -13.03 3.83
CA GLN A 108 -20.87 -12.33 4.73
C GLN A 108 -19.87 -13.29 5.36
N VAL A 109 -18.58 -12.93 5.27
CA VAL A 109 -17.49 -13.59 5.99
C VAL A 109 -16.89 -12.59 6.97
N ILE A 110 -16.82 -12.95 8.25
CA ILE A 110 -16.24 -12.10 9.28
C ILE A 110 -15.09 -12.85 9.95
N ALA A 111 -13.90 -12.29 9.94
CA ALA A 111 -12.73 -12.75 10.67
C ALA A 111 -12.43 -11.76 11.81
N THR A 112 -12.49 -12.23 13.05
CA THR A 112 -12.23 -11.41 14.23
C THR A 112 -11.04 -11.98 14.98
N VAL A 113 -9.98 -11.19 15.15
CA VAL A 113 -8.87 -11.54 16.04
C VAL A 113 -9.36 -11.41 17.48
N LEU A 114 -9.27 -12.50 18.24
CA LEU A 114 -9.71 -12.59 19.64
C LEU A 114 -8.53 -12.58 20.61
N SER A 115 -7.39 -13.13 20.21
CA SER A 115 -6.13 -13.13 20.95
C SER A 115 -4.99 -12.96 19.96
N TYR A 116 -3.94 -12.23 20.33
CA TYR A 116 -2.84 -11.89 19.45
C TYR A 116 -1.48 -12.17 20.08
N ASP A 117 -0.67 -12.95 19.37
CA ASP A 117 0.75 -13.16 19.59
C ASP A 117 1.52 -12.46 18.46
N PRO A 118 2.47 -11.54 18.75
CA PRO A 118 3.28 -10.84 17.75
C PRO A 118 4.09 -11.76 16.81
N GLN A 119 4.25 -13.04 17.15
CA GLN A 119 4.90 -14.00 16.26
C GLN A 119 3.98 -14.59 15.18
N SER A 120 2.66 -14.35 15.27
CA SER A 120 1.68 -14.90 14.33
C SER A 120 1.35 -13.93 13.17
N ASP A 121 0.60 -14.42 12.18
CA ASP A 121 0.14 -13.63 11.01
C ASP A 121 -1.37 -13.80 10.85
N PRO A 122 -2.19 -13.13 11.67
CA PRO A 122 -3.63 -13.33 11.68
C PRO A 122 -4.31 -12.90 10.37
N GLU A 123 -3.76 -11.92 9.66
CA GLU A 123 -4.29 -11.45 8.38
C GLU A 123 -4.31 -12.57 7.35
N VAL A 124 -3.19 -13.28 7.20
CA VAL A 124 -3.04 -14.38 6.22
C VAL A 124 -3.75 -15.64 6.68
N LEU A 125 -3.69 -15.97 7.97
CA LEU A 125 -4.40 -17.13 8.54
C LEU A 125 -5.92 -17.02 8.40
N SER A 126 -6.45 -15.79 8.33
CA SER A 126 -7.88 -15.54 8.08
C SER A 126 -8.35 -16.07 6.72
N ILE A 127 -7.45 -16.23 5.73
CA ILE A 127 -7.78 -16.86 4.44
C ILE A 127 -8.18 -18.33 4.67
N ALA A 128 -7.36 -19.08 5.41
CA ALA A 128 -7.64 -20.48 5.72
C ALA A 128 -8.86 -20.62 6.65
N GLY A 129 -9.03 -19.71 7.60
CA GLY A 129 -10.22 -19.66 8.45
C GLY A 129 -11.51 -19.41 7.66
N ALA A 130 -11.48 -18.49 6.69
CA ALA A 130 -12.63 -18.22 5.81
C ALA A 130 -12.96 -19.43 4.93
N ALA A 131 -11.94 -20.05 4.35
CA ALA A 131 -12.09 -21.29 3.60
C ALA A 131 -12.71 -22.40 4.46
N GLY A 132 -12.21 -22.60 5.69
CA GLY A 132 -12.78 -23.55 6.65
C GLY A 132 -14.24 -23.26 6.97
N ALA A 133 -14.59 -22.00 7.27
CA ALA A 133 -15.95 -21.58 7.57
C ALA A 133 -16.92 -21.82 6.40
N LEU A 134 -16.50 -21.51 5.17
CA LEU A 134 -17.27 -21.78 3.94
C LEU A 134 -17.43 -23.29 3.70
N LEU A 135 -16.37 -24.07 3.88
CA LEU A 135 -16.42 -25.52 3.70
C LEU A 135 -17.37 -26.20 4.67
N VAL A 136 -17.38 -25.79 5.95
CA VAL A 136 -18.29 -26.38 6.94
C VAL A 136 -19.73 -25.87 6.83
N SER A 137 -19.96 -24.78 6.09
CA SER A 137 -21.30 -24.23 5.83
C SER A 137 -22.08 -25.01 4.76
N ASP A 138 -23.35 -24.65 4.56
CA ASP A 138 -24.19 -25.13 3.47
C ASP A 138 -24.00 -24.34 2.15
N ILE A 139 -23.13 -23.32 2.15
CA ILE A 139 -22.92 -22.42 1.02
C ILE A 139 -22.17 -23.16 -0.11
N PRO A 140 -22.68 -23.12 -1.36
CA PRO A 140 -21.99 -23.69 -2.52
C PRO A 140 -20.70 -22.91 -2.81
N TRP A 141 -19.57 -23.59 -2.74
CA TRP A 141 -18.24 -22.98 -2.87
C TRP A 141 -17.20 -24.05 -3.22
N GLU A 142 -16.30 -23.75 -4.15
CA GLU A 142 -15.43 -24.71 -4.86
C GLU A 142 -14.00 -24.82 -4.31
N GLY A 143 -13.77 -24.44 -3.04
CA GLY A 143 -12.45 -24.58 -2.42
C GLY A 143 -12.06 -26.03 -2.03
N PRO A 144 -11.07 -26.22 -1.15
CA PRO A 144 -10.43 -25.20 -0.30
C PRO A 144 -9.43 -24.30 -1.03
N VAL A 145 -9.29 -23.08 -0.51
CA VAL A 145 -8.13 -22.20 -0.72
C VAL A 145 -7.34 -22.12 0.59
N ALA A 146 -6.04 -21.91 0.51
CA ALA A 146 -5.20 -21.57 1.65
C ALA A 146 -4.29 -20.39 1.28
N GLY A 147 -3.84 -19.63 2.28
CA GLY A 147 -2.93 -18.49 2.12
C GLY A 147 -1.67 -18.62 2.98
N VAL A 148 -0.56 -18.09 2.48
CA VAL A 148 0.76 -18.09 3.14
C VAL A 148 1.49 -16.78 2.85
N ARG A 149 2.20 -16.26 3.85
CA ARG A 149 3.19 -15.19 3.66
C ARG A 149 4.57 -15.82 3.46
N ILE A 150 5.34 -15.29 2.54
CA ILE A 150 6.64 -15.83 2.16
C ILE A 150 7.67 -14.72 2.17
N GLY A 151 8.77 -14.98 2.87
CA GLY A 151 9.96 -14.15 2.86
C GLY A 151 11.16 -14.87 2.27
N ARG A 152 12.22 -14.12 2.04
CA ARG A 152 13.53 -14.62 1.63
C ARG A 152 14.61 -14.00 2.50
N VAL A 153 15.14 -14.80 3.42
CA VAL A 153 16.13 -14.38 4.42
C VAL A 153 17.46 -15.03 4.09
N ASP A 154 18.50 -14.22 3.87
CA ASP A 154 19.83 -14.67 3.44
C ASP A 154 19.77 -15.63 2.22
N GLY A 155 18.88 -15.35 1.27
CA GLY A 155 18.68 -16.18 0.07
C GLY A 155 17.87 -17.46 0.27
N ARG A 156 17.25 -17.68 1.45
CA ARG A 156 16.43 -18.87 1.74
C ARG A 156 14.96 -18.49 1.88
N TRP A 157 14.09 -19.28 1.24
CA TRP A 157 12.64 -19.12 1.35
C TRP A 157 12.14 -19.52 2.73
N VAL A 158 11.29 -18.67 3.32
CA VAL A 158 10.68 -18.88 4.64
C VAL A 158 9.18 -18.69 4.51
N ALA A 159 8.40 -19.71 4.89
CA ALA A 159 6.95 -19.61 5.04
C ALA A 159 6.62 -19.04 6.42
N PHE A 160 5.70 -18.08 6.45
CA PHE A 160 5.30 -17.31 7.62
C PHE A 160 6.48 -16.78 8.44
N PRO A 161 7.35 -15.94 7.84
CA PRO A 161 8.49 -15.36 8.54
C PRO A 161 8.04 -14.65 9.83
N ASP A 162 8.83 -14.78 10.89
CA ASP A 162 8.61 -13.97 12.09
C ASP A 162 9.00 -12.50 11.86
N SER A 163 8.78 -11.64 12.86
CA SER A 163 9.09 -10.19 12.76
C SER A 163 10.56 -9.93 12.42
N LYS A 164 11.51 -10.68 13.01
CA LYS A 164 12.95 -10.50 12.76
C LYS A 164 13.37 -11.03 11.40
N GLU A 165 12.78 -12.15 10.98
CA GLU A 165 12.95 -12.70 9.64
C GLU A 165 12.40 -11.72 8.58
N SER A 166 11.24 -11.09 8.84
CA SER A 166 10.60 -10.12 7.95
C SER A 166 11.44 -8.85 7.75
N GLU A 167 12.04 -8.30 8.81
CA GLU A 167 12.94 -7.13 8.72
C GLU A 167 14.16 -7.38 7.80
N ARG A 168 14.70 -8.61 7.88
CA ARG A 168 15.87 -9.07 7.10
C ARG A 168 15.49 -9.58 5.72
N SER A 169 14.21 -9.78 5.46
CA SER A 169 13.71 -10.31 4.20
C SER A 169 13.82 -9.27 3.09
N ASP A 170 14.24 -9.71 1.90
CA ASP A 170 14.15 -8.92 0.68
C ASP A 170 12.91 -9.23 -0.16
N LEU A 171 12.01 -10.06 0.38
CA LEU A 171 10.72 -10.41 -0.18
C LEU A 171 9.62 -10.40 0.89
N ASP A 172 8.45 -9.87 0.57
CA ASP A 172 7.23 -10.04 1.36
C ASP A 172 6.07 -10.30 0.40
N LEU A 173 5.76 -11.57 0.14
CA LEU A 173 4.63 -11.98 -0.69
C LEU A 173 3.60 -12.71 0.14
N VAL A 174 2.35 -12.29 0.04
CA VAL A 174 1.20 -13.13 0.40
C VAL A 174 0.69 -13.81 -0.86
N VAL A 175 0.51 -15.11 -0.77
CA VAL A 175 0.04 -15.96 -1.86
C VAL A 175 -1.10 -16.81 -1.36
N SER A 176 -2.17 -16.91 -2.14
CA SER A 176 -3.21 -17.92 -1.96
C SER A 176 -3.36 -18.78 -3.20
N ALA A 177 -3.62 -20.07 -2.97
CA ALA A 177 -3.76 -21.06 -4.02
C ALA A 177 -4.90 -22.02 -3.68
N ALA A 178 -5.62 -22.43 -4.72
CA ALA A 178 -6.72 -23.38 -4.62
C ALA A 178 -6.18 -24.81 -4.69
N ALA A 179 -6.82 -25.73 -3.98
CA ALA A 179 -6.39 -27.11 -3.96
C ALA A 179 -6.80 -27.92 -5.20
N SER A 180 -7.60 -27.32 -6.09
CA SER A 180 -7.86 -27.78 -7.46
C SER A 180 -6.66 -27.53 -8.39
N GLY A 181 -5.67 -26.74 -7.94
CA GLY A 181 -4.45 -26.38 -8.66
C GLY A 181 -4.36 -24.87 -8.88
N GLY A 182 -3.16 -24.31 -8.84
CA GLY A 182 -2.90 -22.93 -9.27
C GLY A 182 -3.17 -21.81 -8.26
N LEU A 183 -2.47 -20.71 -8.52
CA LEU A 183 -2.55 -19.46 -7.78
C LEU A 183 -3.92 -18.80 -7.97
N VAL A 184 -4.50 -18.32 -6.87
CA VAL A 184 -5.74 -17.53 -6.87
C VAL A 184 -5.40 -16.05 -6.74
N MET A 185 -4.53 -15.72 -5.80
CA MET A 185 -4.16 -14.34 -5.52
C MET A 185 -2.70 -14.24 -5.07
N VAL A 186 -2.02 -13.21 -5.57
CA VAL A 186 -0.71 -12.78 -5.07
C VAL A 186 -0.79 -11.30 -4.71
N GLU A 187 -0.17 -10.92 -3.60
CA GLU A 187 0.05 -9.51 -3.23
C GLU A 187 1.33 -9.37 -2.43
N GLY A 188 2.23 -8.48 -2.85
CA GLY A 188 3.45 -8.27 -2.10
C GLY A 188 4.46 -7.33 -2.74
N SER A 189 5.61 -7.25 -2.09
CA SER A 189 6.75 -6.43 -2.49
C SER A 189 8.07 -7.16 -2.39
N ALA A 190 9.07 -6.66 -3.11
CA ALA A 190 10.41 -7.19 -3.14
C ALA A 190 11.44 -6.05 -3.21
N ARG A 191 12.68 -6.29 -2.78
CA ARG A 191 13.79 -5.34 -2.92
C ARG A 191 14.52 -5.55 -4.23
N GLU A 192 13.86 -5.23 -5.35
CA GLU A 192 14.39 -5.35 -6.71
C GLU A 192 14.80 -6.79 -7.09
N LEU A 193 13.96 -7.80 -6.79
CA LEU A 193 14.24 -9.20 -7.15
C LEU A 193 13.97 -9.48 -8.64
N ALA A 194 14.76 -10.37 -9.23
CA ALA A 194 14.57 -10.82 -10.60
C ALA A 194 13.25 -11.62 -10.77
N GLU A 195 12.69 -11.63 -11.97
CA GLU A 195 11.45 -12.34 -12.27
C GLU A 195 11.54 -13.85 -11.97
N GLU A 196 12.70 -14.46 -12.18
CA GLU A 196 12.94 -15.88 -11.89
C GLU A 196 12.87 -16.19 -10.38
N GLU A 197 13.33 -15.26 -9.53
CA GLU A 197 13.22 -15.38 -8.08
C GLU A 197 11.77 -15.23 -7.61
N ILE A 198 10.98 -14.35 -8.25
CA ILE A 198 9.54 -14.26 -7.99
C ILE A 198 8.85 -15.56 -8.37
N GLN A 199 9.16 -16.14 -9.52
CA GLN A 199 8.61 -17.42 -9.94
C GLN A 199 8.96 -18.55 -8.95
N ALA A 200 10.22 -18.61 -8.50
CA ALA A 200 10.66 -19.59 -7.49
C ALA A 200 9.92 -19.42 -6.16
N ALA A 201 9.67 -18.18 -5.72
CA ALA A 201 8.90 -17.89 -4.52
C ALA A 201 7.44 -18.37 -4.62
N LEU A 202 6.81 -18.22 -5.78
CA LEU A 202 5.44 -18.68 -6.03
C LEU A 202 5.34 -20.21 -6.04
N ALA A 203 6.32 -20.89 -6.64
CA ALA A 203 6.39 -22.36 -6.58
C ALA A 203 6.57 -22.87 -5.13
N PHE A 204 7.41 -22.20 -4.34
CA PHE A 204 7.56 -22.50 -2.91
C PHE A 204 6.25 -22.28 -2.14
N ALA A 205 5.49 -21.21 -2.48
CA ALA A 205 4.18 -20.93 -1.91
C ALA A 205 3.21 -22.09 -2.04
N GLU A 206 3.02 -22.56 -3.28
CA GLU A 206 2.05 -23.60 -3.60
C GLU A 206 2.36 -24.89 -2.83
N ALA A 207 3.64 -25.27 -2.76
CA ALA A 207 4.09 -26.41 -1.99
C ALA A 207 3.80 -26.25 -0.49
N ALA A 208 4.01 -25.05 0.07
CA ALA A 208 3.76 -24.76 1.49
C ALA A 208 2.26 -24.77 1.86
N LEU A 209 1.37 -24.56 0.90
CA LEU A 209 -0.09 -24.45 1.12
C LEU A 209 -0.81 -25.81 1.15
N ALA A 210 -0.29 -26.82 0.45
CA ALA A 210 -0.94 -28.12 0.30
C ALA A 210 -1.34 -28.79 1.64
N PRO A 211 -0.49 -28.79 2.70
CA PRO A 211 -0.86 -29.37 3.99
C PRO A 211 -2.10 -28.71 4.63
N THR A 212 -2.24 -27.38 4.54
CA THR A 212 -3.40 -26.66 5.08
C THR A 212 -4.67 -27.03 4.33
N GLN A 213 -4.59 -27.13 3.01
CA GLN A 213 -5.74 -27.53 2.19
C GLN A 213 -6.23 -28.93 2.55
N VAL A 214 -5.33 -29.88 2.84
CA VAL A 214 -5.68 -31.22 3.33
C VAL A 214 -6.40 -31.13 4.68
N ALA A 215 -5.85 -30.41 5.65
CA ALA A 215 -6.48 -30.23 6.96
C ALA A 215 -7.88 -29.62 6.86
N LEU A 216 -8.08 -28.61 6.01
CA LEU A 216 -9.40 -28.00 5.78
C LEU A 216 -10.41 -28.97 5.15
N ARG A 217 -9.98 -29.84 4.21
CA ARG A 217 -10.85 -30.90 3.66
C ARG A 217 -11.24 -31.90 4.74
N GLU A 218 -10.29 -32.32 5.57
CA GLU A 218 -10.57 -33.25 6.68
C GLU A 218 -11.56 -32.63 7.68
N LEU A 219 -11.43 -31.33 7.97
CA LEU A 219 -12.37 -30.61 8.83
C LEU A 219 -13.78 -30.63 8.20
N ALA A 220 -13.88 -30.34 6.91
CA ALA A 220 -15.13 -30.35 6.16
C ALA A 220 -15.77 -31.75 6.10
N GLN A 221 -14.98 -32.81 5.95
CA GLN A 221 -15.49 -34.19 5.97
C GLN A 221 -16.10 -34.56 7.32
N LYS A 222 -15.51 -34.07 8.43
CA LYS A 222 -15.97 -34.37 9.78
C LYS A 222 -17.16 -33.51 10.23
N ALA A 223 -17.25 -32.27 9.75
CA ALA A 223 -18.17 -31.26 10.31
C ALA A 223 -19.02 -30.51 9.28
N GLY A 224 -18.85 -30.77 7.98
CA GLY A 224 -19.49 -30.01 6.92
C GLY A 224 -20.97 -30.28 6.77
N LYS A 225 -21.75 -29.20 6.58
CA LYS A 225 -23.15 -29.30 6.22
C LYS A 225 -23.29 -29.68 4.73
N PRO A 226 -24.37 -30.38 4.34
CA PRO A 226 -24.69 -30.59 2.93
C PRO A 226 -24.79 -29.25 2.20
N LYS A 227 -24.17 -29.15 1.01
CA LYS A 227 -24.25 -27.94 0.18
C LYS A 227 -25.67 -27.80 -0.36
N ARG A 228 -26.25 -26.60 -0.22
CA ARG A 228 -27.56 -26.30 -0.77
C ARG A 228 -27.49 -26.20 -2.31
N PRO A 229 -28.58 -26.42 -3.05
CA PRO A 229 -28.56 -26.23 -4.50
C PRO A 229 -28.31 -24.75 -4.85
N LEU A 230 -27.64 -24.50 -5.97
CA LEU A 230 -27.35 -23.15 -6.46
C LEU A 230 -28.63 -22.37 -6.81
N GLY A 231 -29.67 -23.06 -7.26
CA GLY A 231 -30.94 -22.42 -7.67
C GLY A 231 -30.82 -21.58 -8.95
N ILE A 232 -29.78 -21.82 -9.76
CA ILE A 232 -29.52 -21.09 -11.00
C ILE A 232 -30.11 -21.89 -12.16
N ALA A 233 -31.00 -21.27 -12.94
CA ALA A 233 -31.47 -21.85 -14.18
C ALA A 233 -30.34 -21.77 -15.23
N PRO A 234 -30.09 -22.85 -15.99
CA PRO A 234 -29.15 -22.78 -17.11
C PRO A 234 -29.62 -21.74 -18.14
N PRO A 235 -28.70 -21.12 -18.91
CA PRO A 235 -29.06 -20.23 -20.01
C PRO A 235 -30.02 -20.91 -20.98
N ASP A 236 -31.00 -20.18 -21.51
CA ASP A 236 -31.92 -20.70 -22.53
C ASP A 236 -31.14 -21.00 -23.82
N PRO A 237 -31.04 -22.27 -24.26
CA PRO A 237 -30.32 -22.63 -25.48
C PRO A 237 -30.89 -21.97 -26.74
N ALA A 238 -32.20 -21.70 -26.78
CA ALA A 238 -32.82 -21.04 -27.92
C ALA A 238 -32.37 -19.57 -28.01
N LEU A 239 -32.33 -18.88 -26.87
CA LEU A 239 -31.84 -17.50 -26.79
C LEU A 239 -30.35 -17.40 -27.12
N ALA A 240 -29.54 -18.35 -26.65
CA ALA A 240 -28.11 -18.42 -26.94
C ALA A 240 -27.81 -18.63 -28.44
N GLU A 241 -28.70 -19.30 -29.17
CA GLU A 241 -28.59 -19.43 -30.63
C GLU A 241 -29.15 -18.19 -31.34
N GLU A 242 -30.24 -17.62 -30.83
CA GLU A 242 -30.87 -16.42 -31.39
C GLU A 242 -29.92 -15.22 -31.40
N VAL A 243 -29.14 -15.00 -30.33
CA VAL A 243 -28.20 -13.87 -30.25
C VAL A 243 -27.16 -13.84 -31.38
N ARG A 244 -26.85 -14.98 -31.99
CA ARG A 244 -25.94 -15.07 -33.15
C ARG A 244 -26.47 -14.30 -34.36
N HIS A 245 -27.78 -14.05 -34.44
CA HIS A 245 -28.38 -13.25 -35.51
C HIS A 245 -27.80 -11.83 -35.59
N TRP A 246 -27.37 -11.27 -34.46
CA TRP A 246 -26.81 -9.92 -34.36
C TRP A 246 -25.28 -9.89 -34.23
N GLU A 247 -24.61 -11.02 -34.39
CA GLU A 247 -23.17 -11.17 -34.19
C GLU A 247 -22.34 -10.17 -35.03
N GLU A 248 -22.69 -10.00 -36.31
CA GLU A 248 -21.98 -9.07 -37.20
C GLU A 248 -22.02 -7.62 -36.68
N ARG A 249 -23.18 -7.16 -36.19
CA ARG A 249 -23.35 -5.81 -35.63
C ARG A 249 -22.57 -5.64 -34.34
N ILE A 250 -22.55 -6.68 -33.50
CA ILE A 250 -21.76 -6.68 -32.26
C ILE A 250 -20.26 -6.61 -32.61
N VAL A 251 -19.80 -7.37 -33.61
CA VAL A 251 -18.42 -7.32 -34.10
C VAL A 251 -18.06 -5.91 -34.59
N GLU A 252 -18.89 -5.30 -35.43
CA GLU A 252 -18.66 -3.93 -35.91
C GLU A 252 -18.60 -2.89 -34.79
N ALA A 253 -19.44 -3.04 -33.75
CA ALA A 253 -19.40 -2.18 -32.58
C ALA A 253 -18.09 -2.34 -31.79
N LEU A 254 -17.64 -3.59 -31.60
CA LEU A 254 -16.40 -3.93 -30.88
C LEU A 254 -15.13 -3.45 -31.59
N MET A 255 -15.16 -3.24 -32.91
CA MET A 255 -14.02 -2.73 -33.69
C MET A 255 -13.69 -1.24 -33.43
N ALA A 256 -14.56 -0.49 -32.75
CA ALA A 256 -14.24 0.89 -32.40
C ALA A 256 -13.09 0.96 -31.37
N THR A 257 -12.08 1.77 -31.67
CA THR A 257 -10.84 1.81 -30.85
C THR A 257 -11.02 2.58 -29.55
N ALA A 258 -11.71 3.73 -29.59
CA ALA A 258 -11.96 4.56 -28.41
C ALA A 258 -13.01 3.93 -27.49
N LYS A 259 -12.77 3.93 -26.17
CA LYS A 259 -13.67 3.28 -25.19
C LYS A 259 -15.10 3.83 -25.25
N ALA A 260 -15.23 5.15 -25.22
CA ALA A 260 -16.55 5.79 -25.20
C ALA A 260 -17.35 5.50 -26.47
N GLU A 261 -16.68 5.49 -27.62
CA GLU A 261 -17.30 5.17 -28.90
C GLU A 261 -17.72 3.70 -28.98
N ARG A 262 -16.84 2.77 -28.58
CA ARG A 262 -17.16 1.34 -28.52
C ARG A 262 -18.35 1.05 -27.62
N GLY A 263 -18.38 1.65 -26.42
CA GLY A 263 -19.51 1.53 -25.50
C GLY A 263 -20.82 2.06 -26.09
N ALA A 264 -20.79 3.22 -26.74
CA ALA A 264 -21.97 3.80 -27.39
C ALA A 264 -22.48 2.96 -28.56
N ARG A 265 -21.58 2.44 -29.41
CA ARG A 265 -21.94 1.57 -30.54
C ARG A 265 -22.52 0.24 -30.06
N LEU A 266 -21.94 -0.36 -29.01
CA LEU A 266 -22.45 -1.61 -28.44
C LEU A 266 -23.84 -1.41 -27.84
N ALA A 267 -24.05 -0.32 -27.08
CA ALA A 267 -25.36 0.01 -26.54
C ALA A 267 -26.42 0.20 -27.64
N ALA A 268 -26.07 0.91 -28.72
CA ALA A 268 -26.96 1.09 -29.87
C ALA A 268 -27.30 -0.22 -30.57
N ALA A 269 -26.31 -1.11 -30.77
CA ALA A 269 -26.50 -2.42 -31.38
C ALA A 269 -27.43 -3.32 -30.53
N ILE A 270 -27.25 -3.31 -29.21
CA ILE A 270 -28.11 -4.04 -28.27
C ILE A 270 -29.53 -3.46 -28.30
N GLU A 271 -29.69 -2.13 -28.24
CA GLU A 271 -31.01 -1.49 -28.28
C GLU A 271 -31.77 -1.81 -29.57
N GLU A 272 -31.08 -1.84 -30.71
CA GLU A 272 -31.67 -2.24 -31.97
C GLU A 272 -32.10 -3.71 -31.97
N ALA A 273 -31.25 -4.62 -31.48
CA ALA A 273 -31.59 -6.04 -31.34
C ALA A 273 -32.82 -6.26 -30.45
N LEU A 274 -32.93 -5.52 -29.34
CA LEU A 274 -34.09 -5.52 -28.46
C LEU A 274 -35.36 -5.04 -29.21
N ARG A 275 -35.27 -3.96 -30.00
CA ARG A 275 -36.40 -3.46 -30.80
C ARG A 275 -36.83 -4.47 -31.87
N GLU A 276 -35.88 -5.11 -32.55
CA GLU A 276 -36.18 -6.14 -33.55
C GLU A 276 -36.84 -7.37 -32.94
N ARG A 277 -36.35 -7.83 -31.78
CA ARG A 277 -36.96 -8.94 -31.02
C ARG A 277 -38.38 -8.58 -30.59
N ALA A 278 -38.57 -7.42 -29.98
CA ALA A 278 -39.89 -6.97 -29.52
C ALA A 278 -40.92 -6.85 -30.66
N ALA A 279 -40.48 -6.53 -31.88
CA ALA A 279 -41.35 -6.50 -33.05
C ALA A 279 -41.79 -7.90 -33.52
N ARG A 280 -40.96 -8.94 -33.32
CA ARG A 280 -41.25 -10.33 -33.69
C ARG A 280 -41.98 -11.08 -32.57
N GLU A 281 -41.65 -10.79 -31.32
CA GLU A 281 -42.15 -11.45 -30.12
C GLU A 281 -42.39 -10.43 -29.00
N PRO A 282 -43.55 -9.75 -28.99
CA PRO A 282 -43.86 -8.68 -28.03
C PRO A 282 -43.96 -9.14 -26.57
N GLU A 283 -44.20 -10.44 -26.33
CA GLU A 283 -44.31 -11.04 -24.99
C GLU A 283 -42.97 -11.59 -24.45
N GLY A 284 -41.87 -11.44 -25.21
CA GLY A 284 -40.54 -11.89 -24.78
C GLY A 284 -39.99 -11.09 -23.60
N ASP A 285 -38.97 -11.63 -22.91
CA ASP A 285 -38.26 -10.96 -21.82
C ASP A 285 -37.07 -10.14 -22.35
N PRO A 286 -37.17 -8.80 -22.40
CA PRO A 286 -36.10 -7.96 -22.94
C PRO A 286 -34.83 -8.01 -22.09
N ALA A 287 -34.96 -8.19 -20.77
CA ALA A 287 -33.82 -8.22 -19.87
C ALA A 287 -32.99 -9.50 -20.05
N ALA A 288 -33.67 -10.63 -20.31
CA ALA A 288 -33.00 -11.87 -20.66
C ALA A 288 -32.21 -11.76 -21.97
N LEU A 289 -32.81 -11.16 -23.01
CA LEU A 289 -32.12 -10.95 -24.29
C LEU A 289 -30.94 -9.97 -24.16
N GLU A 290 -31.11 -8.85 -23.45
CA GLU A 290 -30.04 -7.88 -23.21
C GLU A 290 -28.84 -8.56 -22.56
N LYS A 291 -29.08 -9.34 -21.51
CA LYS A 291 -28.04 -10.10 -20.81
C LYS A 291 -27.35 -11.11 -21.75
N ALA A 292 -28.12 -11.84 -22.55
CA ALA A 292 -27.56 -12.81 -23.50
C ALA A 292 -26.70 -12.13 -24.58
N LEU A 293 -27.10 -10.96 -25.08
CA LEU A 293 -26.32 -10.15 -26.03
C LEU A 293 -25.01 -9.63 -25.39
N GLN A 294 -25.06 -9.21 -24.13
CA GLN A 294 -23.86 -8.81 -23.38
C GLN A 294 -22.89 -9.98 -23.21
N GLU A 295 -23.37 -11.15 -22.78
CA GLU A 295 -22.56 -12.36 -22.66
C GLU A 295 -21.97 -12.79 -24.02
N GLU A 296 -22.74 -12.69 -25.10
CA GLU A 296 -22.26 -12.98 -26.45
C GLU A 296 -21.19 -11.98 -26.90
N SER A 297 -21.35 -10.69 -26.59
CA SER A 297 -20.34 -9.67 -26.89
C SER A 297 -19.00 -9.97 -26.20
N HIS A 298 -19.04 -10.48 -24.97
CA HIS A 298 -17.85 -10.92 -24.25
C HIS A 298 -17.21 -12.14 -24.93
N ARG A 299 -18.03 -13.11 -25.36
CA ARG A 299 -17.56 -14.31 -26.07
C ARG A 299 -16.89 -13.95 -27.39
N ILE A 300 -17.49 -13.06 -28.17
CA ILE A 300 -16.96 -12.55 -29.44
C ILE A 300 -15.62 -11.85 -29.20
N ALA A 301 -15.54 -10.95 -28.22
CA ALA A 301 -14.31 -10.22 -27.89
C ALA A 301 -13.17 -11.16 -27.48
N ARG A 302 -13.44 -12.16 -26.65
CA ARG A 302 -12.45 -13.17 -26.25
C ARG A 302 -11.97 -14.00 -27.44
N ARG A 303 -12.89 -14.48 -28.27
CA ARG A 303 -12.58 -15.25 -29.48
C ARG A 303 -11.72 -14.43 -30.44
N TRP A 304 -12.08 -13.17 -30.66
CA TRP A 304 -11.31 -12.22 -31.46
C TRP A 304 -9.86 -12.13 -30.99
N ILE A 305 -9.62 -11.93 -29.69
CA ILE A 305 -8.25 -11.82 -29.13
C ILE A 305 -7.45 -13.11 -29.36
N LEU A 306 -8.08 -14.27 -29.13
CA LEU A 306 -7.43 -15.57 -29.27
C LEU A 306 -7.06 -15.90 -30.72
N GLU A 307 -7.97 -15.66 -31.66
CA GLU A 307 -7.85 -16.06 -33.07
C GLU A 307 -7.10 -15.05 -33.93
N SER A 308 -7.43 -13.76 -33.83
CA SER A 308 -6.84 -12.73 -34.68
C SER A 308 -5.46 -12.27 -34.21
N GLY A 309 -5.16 -12.45 -32.91
CA GLY A 309 -3.99 -11.86 -32.27
C GLY A 309 -4.02 -10.33 -32.21
N ARG A 310 -5.18 -9.70 -32.47
CA ARG A 310 -5.42 -8.27 -32.34
C ARG A 310 -6.33 -7.99 -31.16
N ARG A 311 -6.13 -6.84 -30.53
CA ARG A 311 -6.89 -6.37 -29.37
C ARG A 311 -8.03 -5.45 -29.80
N LEU A 312 -8.90 -5.12 -28.85
CA LEU A 312 -10.08 -4.27 -29.07
C LEU A 312 -9.74 -2.85 -29.54
N ASP A 313 -8.52 -2.37 -29.24
CA ASP A 313 -8.02 -1.08 -29.71
C ASP A 313 -7.03 -1.20 -30.90
N GLY A 314 -6.94 -2.38 -31.53
CA GLY A 314 -6.11 -2.65 -32.71
C GLY A 314 -4.64 -3.00 -32.41
N ARG A 315 -4.20 -2.87 -31.15
CA ARG A 315 -2.84 -3.25 -30.72
C ARG A 315 -2.57 -4.75 -30.87
N GLY A 316 -1.31 -5.10 -30.98
CA GLY A 316 -0.82 -6.46 -30.72
C GLY A 316 -0.83 -6.78 -29.22
N PRO A 317 -0.67 -8.08 -28.86
CA PRO A 317 -0.71 -8.54 -27.47
C PRO A 317 0.40 -7.92 -26.60
N ASP A 318 1.56 -7.62 -27.18
CA ASP A 318 2.73 -7.15 -26.43
C ASP A 318 2.88 -5.61 -26.40
N ASP A 319 2.00 -4.88 -27.10
CA ASP A 319 2.13 -3.43 -27.26
C ASP A 319 1.67 -2.65 -26.02
N VAL A 320 2.49 -1.69 -25.59
CA VAL A 320 2.14 -0.69 -24.56
C VAL A 320 1.44 0.51 -25.23
N ARG A 321 0.42 1.09 -24.58
CA ARG A 321 -0.24 2.31 -25.09
C ARG A 321 0.72 3.50 -25.14
N PRO A 322 0.42 4.52 -25.96
CA PRO A 322 1.18 5.77 -25.94
C PRO A 322 1.29 6.36 -24.55
N ILE A 323 2.50 6.80 -24.17
CA ILE A 323 2.78 7.44 -22.88
C ILE A 323 3.19 8.88 -23.11
N SER A 324 2.62 9.78 -22.32
CA SER A 324 3.01 11.18 -22.26
C SER A 324 2.96 11.67 -20.82
N GLY A 325 3.66 12.77 -20.54
CA GLY A 325 3.51 13.41 -19.25
C GLY A 325 4.28 14.70 -19.12
N VAL A 326 3.94 15.45 -18.08
CA VAL A 326 4.54 16.74 -17.75
C VAL A 326 4.84 16.76 -16.26
N VAL A 327 6.09 17.04 -15.89
CA VAL A 327 6.49 17.29 -14.49
C VAL A 327 6.38 18.77 -14.15
N GLY A 328 6.28 19.12 -12.86
CA GLY A 328 6.07 20.51 -12.44
C GLY A 328 4.75 21.11 -12.93
N TRP A 329 3.76 20.26 -13.24
CA TRP A 329 2.46 20.68 -13.77
C TRP A 329 1.66 21.55 -12.79
N LEU A 330 1.81 21.31 -11.48
CA LEU A 330 1.20 22.11 -10.42
C LEU A 330 2.21 23.15 -9.88
N PRO A 331 1.98 24.47 -10.10
CA PRO A 331 2.99 25.49 -9.79
C PRO A 331 3.41 25.59 -8.31
N ARG A 332 2.54 25.17 -7.39
CA ARG A 332 2.75 25.28 -5.93
C ARG A 332 3.16 23.97 -5.27
N ALA A 333 3.08 22.86 -5.99
CA ALA A 333 3.45 21.57 -5.42
C ALA A 333 4.95 21.49 -5.15
N HIS A 334 5.36 20.65 -4.19
CA HIS A 334 6.79 20.43 -3.96
C HIS A 334 7.39 19.58 -5.09
N GLY A 335 6.60 18.69 -5.66
CA GLY A 335 6.83 18.02 -6.93
C GLY A 335 5.48 17.63 -7.53
N SER A 336 5.37 17.51 -8.85
CA SER A 336 4.13 17.08 -9.48
C SER A 336 4.35 16.43 -10.82
N CYS A 337 3.38 15.59 -11.23
CA CYS A 337 3.36 14.98 -12.55
C CYS A 337 1.92 14.83 -13.04
N LEU A 338 1.66 15.22 -14.29
CA LEU A 338 0.54 14.73 -15.08
C LEU A 338 1.06 13.56 -15.93
N PHE A 339 0.72 12.33 -15.58
CA PHE A 339 1.12 11.13 -16.32
C PHE A 339 -0.07 10.55 -17.07
N THR A 340 0.10 10.28 -18.36
CA THR A 340 -0.94 9.70 -19.21
C THR A 340 -0.39 8.47 -19.95
N ARG A 341 -1.15 7.37 -19.91
CA ARG A 341 -0.91 6.17 -20.72
C ARG A 341 -2.20 5.74 -21.40
N GLY A 342 -2.31 5.98 -22.71
CA GLY A 342 -3.57 5.87 -23.44
C GLY A 342 -4.66 6.73 -22.79
N GLU A 343 -5.82 6.13 -22.50
CA GLU A 343 -6.95 6.77 -21.79
C GLU A 343 -6.90 6.54 -20.26
N THR A 344 -5.70 6.39 -19.70
CA THR A 344 -5.48 6.35 -18.24
C THR A 344 -4.56 7.49 -17.83
N GLN A 345 -5.06 8.38 -16.98
CA GLN A 345 -4.36 9.60 -16.58
C GLN A 345 -4.39 9.79 -15.08
N ALA A 346 -3.25 10.18 -14.52
CA ALA A 346 -3.08 10.51 -13.12
C ALA A 346 -2.39 11.87 -12.96
N VAL A 347 -3.00 12.75 -12.18
CA VAL A 347 -2.35 13.93 -11.62
C VAL A 347 -1.80 13.53 -10.25
N VAL A 348 -0.48 13.53 -10.13
CA VAL A 348 0.22 13.17 -8.90
C VAL A 348 0.91 14.38 -8.29
N THR A 349 0.69 14.59 -7.00
CA THR A 349 1.26 15.68 -6.22
C THR A 349 2.16 15.12 -5.12
N LEU A 350 3.38 15.64 -5.01
CA LEU A 350 4.26 15.44 -3.87
C LEU A 350 4.13 16.60 -2.89
N THR A 351 4.03 16.26 -1.61
CA THR A 351 4.18 17.16 -0.47
C THR A 351 5.23 16.61 0.48
N LEU A 352 6.08 17.51 0.99
CA LEU A 352 7.15 17.23 1.95
C LEU A 352 6.80 17.92 3.27
N GLY A 353 6.88 17.18 4.37
CA GLY A 353 6.56 17.64 5.72
C GLY A 353 7.67 17.31 6.71
N ALA A 354 7.51 17.78 7.95
CA ALA A 354 8.41 17.44 9.05
C ALA A 354 7.96 16.13 9.73
N ALA A 355 8.74 15.63 10.70
CA ALA A 355 8.41 14.42 11.46
C ALA A 355 7.03 14.49 12.19
N GLY A 356 6.59 15.70 12.56
CA GLY A 356 5.26 15.91 13.13
C GLY A 356 4.09 15.69 12.15
N ASP A 357 4.38 15.59 10.85
CA ASP A 357 3.39 15.31 9.80
C ASP A 357 3.32 13.80 9.46
N GLU A 358 4.12 12.95 10.11
CA GLU A 358 4.06 11.49 10.00
C GLU A 358 2.70 10.95 10.45
N GLN A 359 2.22 9.88 9.82
CA GLN A 359 0.97 9.25 10.21
C GLN A 359 1.19 8.31 11.40
N GLU A 360 0.49 8.56 12.50
CA GLU A 360 0.42 7.62 13.61
C GLU A 360 -0.58 6.49 13.29
N ILE A 361 -0.10 5.26 13.28
CA ILE A 361 -0.88 4.05 13.00
C ILE A 361 -0.91 3.19 14.27
N GLU A 362 -2.09 3.09 14.87
CA GLU A 362 -2.36 2.15 15.97
C GLU A 362 -2.80 0.80 15.39
N SER A 363 -2.10 -0.26 15.81
CA SER A 363 -2.34 -1.66 15.43
C SER A 363 -2.15 -2.57 16.64
N LEU A 364 -2.39 -3.88 16.46
CA LEU A 364 -2.17 -4.88 17.50
C LEU A 364 -0.71 -4.87 18.02
N ASP A 365 0.27 -4.66 17.13
CA ASP A 365 1.69 -4.58 17.47
C ASP A 365 2.10 -3.35 18.30
N GLY A 366 1.28 -2.31 18.33
CA GLY A 366 1.69 -1.03 18.90
C GLY A 366 1.21 0.16 18.11
N VAL A 367 1.78 1.30 18.48
CA VAL A 367 1.67 2.54 17.74
C VAL A 367 2.97 2.73 16.97
N ARG A 368 2.89 2.87 15.65
CA ARG A 368 4.02 3.21 14.79
C ARG A 368 3.77 4.53 14.08
N ARG A 369 4.84 5.19 13.64
CA ARG A 369 4.76 6.35 12.77
C ARG A 369 5.21 5.99 11.36
N ASP A 370 4.44 6.43 10.38
CA ASP A 370 4.72 6.19 8.97
C ASP A 370 5.13 7.51 8.29
N PRO A 371 6.40 7.65 7.86
CA PRO A 371 6.87 8.83 7.17
C PRO A 371 6.53 8.84 5.67
N PHE A 372 5.98 7.75 5.13
CA PHE A 372 5.65 7.66 3.72
C PHE A 372 4.17 7.37 3.48
N LEU A 373 3.45 8.39 3.01
CA LEU A 373 2.03 8.34 2.74
C LEU A 373 1.79 8.34 1.22
N LEU A 374 0.95 7.43 0.74
CA LEU A 374 0.47 7.46 -0.64
C LEU A 374 -1.04 7.31 -0.66
N HIS A 375 -1.73 8.39 -1.02
CA HIS A 375 -3.17 8.42 -1.15
C HIS A 375 -3.56 8.34 -2.61
N TYR A 376 -4.36 7.34 -2.94
CA TYR A 376 -4.93 7.12 -4.26
C TYR A 376 -6.40 7.51 -4.23
N ASN A 377 -6.83 8.33 -5.20
CA ASN A 377 -8.20 8.82 -5.32
C ASN A 377 -8.75 8.54 -6.72
N PHE A 378 -9.94 7.95 -6.79
CA PHE A 378 -10.61 7.55 -8.02
C PHE A 378 -12.00 8.20 -8.14
N PRO A 379 -12.05 9.49 -8.53
CA PRO A 379 -13.32 10.19 -8.66
C PRO A 379 -14.17 9.62 -9.80
N PRO A 380 -15.51 9.67 -9.69
CA PRO A 380 -16.41 9.00 -10.65
C PRO A 380 -16.34 9.60 -12.07
N TYR A 381 -15.97 10.88 -12.20
CA TYR A 381 -15.76 11.50 -13.51
C TYR A 381 -14.63 10.84 -14.31
N SER A 382 -13.67 10.15 -13.66
CA SER A 382 -12.55 9.49 -14.34
C SER A 382 -12.97 8.33 -15.24
N VAL A 383 -14.20 7.83 -15.04
CA VAL A 383 -14.84 6.81 -15.88
C VAL A 383 -16.12 7.33 -16.54
N GLY A 384 -16.39 8.63 -16.46
CA GLY A 384 -17.60 9.24 -17.04
C GLY A 384 -18.89 8.95 -16.26
N GLU A 385 -18.79 8.55 -15.00
CA GLU A 385 -19.96 8.19 -14.17
C GLU A 385 -20.31 9.28 -13.15
N VAL A 386 -21.53 9.20 -12.62
CA VAL A 386 -22.03 10.06 -11.53
C VAL A 386 -22.25 9.22 -10.28
N ARG A 387 -21.54 9.54 -9.19
CA ARG A 387 -21.70 8.91 -7.88
C ARG A 387 -21.49 9.94 -6.77
N ALA A 388 -22.11 9.73 -5.60
CA ALA A 388 -21.88 10.59 -4.44
C ALA A 388 -20.43 10.45 -3.96
N LEU A 389 -19.75 11.58 -3.74
CA LEU A 389 -18.39 11.60 -3.19
C LEU A 389 -18.44 11.22 -1.71
N ARG A 390 -17.81 10.10 -1.37
CA ARG A 390 -17.60 9.62 0.01
C ARG A 390 -16.09 9.56 0.28
N GLY A 391 -15.72 9.11 1.49
CA GLY A 391 -14.33 8.75 1.77
C GLY A 391 -13.83 7.61 0.86
N PRO A 392 -12.51 7.36 0.84
CA PRO A 392 -11.93 6.36 -0.05
C PRO A 392 -12.50 4.96 0.23
N GLY A 393 -12.89 4.28 -0.83
CA GLY A 393 -13.38 2.91 -0.79
C GLY A 393 -12.25 1.89 -0.66
N ARG A 394 -12.62 0.61 -0.46
CA ARG A 394 -11.65 -0.49 -0.33
C ARG A 394 -10.69 -0.58 -1.51
N ARG A 395 -11.19 -0.44 -2.74
CA ARG A 395 -10.34 -0.53 -3.96
C ARG A 395 -9.33 0.60 -4.03
N GLU A 396 -9.70 1.80 -3.63
CA GLU A 396 -8.80 2.96 -3.61
C GLU A 396 -7.67 2.76 -2.60
N ILE A 397 -8.00 2.31 -1.39
CA ILE A 397 -7.02 1.95 -0.36
C ILE A 397 -6.08 0.85 -0.86
N GLY A 398 -6.62 -0.23 -1.45
CA GLY A 398 -5.81 -1.33 -2.01
C GLY A 398 -4.88 -0.89 -3.14
N HIS A 399 -5.35 -0.05 -4.07
CA HIS A 399 -4.51 0.49 -5.14
C HIS A 399 -3.42 1.43 -4.60
N GLY A 400 -3.76 2.26 -3.60
CA GLY A 400 -2.80 3.11 -2.89
C GLY A 400 -1.70 2.30 -2.23
N ASN A 401 -2.06 1.26 -1.46
CA ASN A 401 -1.10 0.36 -0.82
C ASN A 401 -0.21 -0.37 -1.84
N LEU A 402 -0.76 -0.85 -2.96
CA LEU A 402 0.05 -1.47 -4.03
C LEU A 402 1.10 -0.50 -4.58
N ALA A 403 0.69 0.74 -4.89
CA ALA A 403 1.61 1.74 -5.39
C ALA A 403 2.63 2.17 -4.33
N ARG A 404 2.22 2.23 -3.06
CA ARG A 404 3.09 2.53 -1.92
C ARG A 404 4.18 1.47 -1.80
N ARG A 405 3.79 0.19 -1.77
CA ARG A 405 4.70 -0.96 -1.73
C ARG A 405 5.70 -0.97 -2.87
N ALA A 406 5.27 -0.61 -4.09
CA ALA A 406 6.14 -0.53 -5.25
C ALA A 406 7.27 0.50 -5.10
N LEU A 407 7.03 1.60 -4.37
CA LEU A 407 7.99 2.70 -4.22
C LEU A 407 8.87 2.58 -2.98
N LEU A 408 8.40 1.91 -1.92
CA LEU A 408 9.16 1.72 -0.67
C LEU A 408 10.57 1.19 -0.91
N ALA A 409 10.75 0.27 -1.86
CA ALA A 409 12.04 -0.36 -2.16
C ALA A 409 13.10 0.60 -2.73
N VAL A 410 12.71 1.79 -3.20
CA VAL A 410 13.61 2.78 -3.80
C VAL A 410 13.67 4.10 -3.04
N LEU A 411 12.92 4.23 -1.94
CA LEU A 411 12.98 5.43 -1.10
C LEU A 411 14.35 5.55 -0.43
N PRO A 412 14.80 6.79 -0.13
CA PRO A 412 16.03 7.01 0.61
C PRO A 412 15.96 6.37 1.99
N SER A 413 17.13 5.98 2.51
CA SER A 413 17.25 5.40 3.84
C SER A 413 16.97 6.45 4.92
N PRO A 414 16.55 6.06 6.13
CA PRO A 414 16.44 6.98 7.25
C PRO A 414 17.74 7.77 7.46
N GLY A 415 17.64 9.10 7.56
CA GLY A 415 18.80 9.99 7.69
C GLY A 415 19.33 10.58 6.38
N GLU A 416 19.04 9.99 5.22
CA GLU A 416 19.47 10.53 3.91
C GLU A 416 18.54 11.64 3.39
N PHE A 417 17.25 11.56 3.74
CA PHE A 417 16.24 12.54 3.34
C PHE A 417 15.19 12.66 4.45
N ASP A 418 15.40 13.59 5.38
CA ASP A 418 14.63 13.73 6.63
C ASP A 418 13.26 14.41 6.44
N PHE A 419 12.50 14.04 5.41
CA PHE A 419 11.16 14.56 5.20
C PHE A 419 10.12 13.46 5.28
N THR A 420 8.98 13.80 5.88
CA THR A 420 7.74 13.05 5.65
C THR A 420 7.32 13.26 4.20
N ILE A 421 7.11 12.18 3.47
CA ILE A 421 6.75 12.19 2.05
C ILE A 421 5.28 11.82 1.94
N ARG A 422 4.48 12.73 1.38
CA ARG A 422 3.10 12.44 0.98
C ARG A 422 2.94 12.54 -0.53
N LEU A 423 2.41 11.49 -1.13
CA LEU A 423 1.94 11.46 -2.51
C LEU A 423 0.42 11.44 -2.54
N ASP A 424 -0.18 12.33 -3.33
CA ASP A 424 -1.61 12.35 -3.63
C ASP A 424 -1.79 12.10 -5.13
N SER A 425 -2.29 10.92 -5.49
CA SER A 425 -2.60 10.55 -6.87
C SER A 425 -4.09 10.67 -7.13
N ARG A 426 -4.47 11.55 -8.05
CA ARG A 426 -5.84 11.74 -8.51
C ARG A 426 -5.98 11.22 -9.92
N ILE A 427 -6.79 10.19 -10.08
CA ILE A 427 -7.08 9.63 -11.40
C ILE A 427 -8.08 10.52 -12.11
N THR A 428 -7.70 11.03 -13.28
CA THR A 428 -8.54 11.94 -14.07
C THR A 428 -9.18 11.24 -15.25
N GLU A 429 -8.57 10.15 -15.74
CA GLU A 429 -9.09 9.27 -16.79
C GLU A 429 -8.71 7.83 -16.44
N SER A 430 -9.59 6.85 -16.72
CA SER A 430 -9.28 5.44 -16.46
C SER A 430 -9.87 4.50 -17.51
N ASN A 431 -8.98 3.92 -18.31
CA ASN A 431 -9.26 2.79 -19.18
C ASN A 431 -8.17 1.70 -19.11
N GLY A 432 -7.58 1.50 -17.93
CA GLY A 432 -6.62 0.42 -17.72
C GLY A 432 -5.59 0.77 -16.65
N SER A 433 -5.52 -0.07 -15.62
CA SER A 433 -4.64 0.04 -14.44
C SER A 433 -4.14 1.45 -14.09
N SER A 434 -5.04 2.24 -13.54
CA SER A 434 -4.72 3.52 -12.89
C SER A 434 -3.76 3.36 -11.70
N SER A 435 -3.73 2.20 -11.03
CA SER A 435 -2.74 1.93 -9.96
C SER A 435 -1.30 1.92 -10.49
N MET A 436 -1.05 1.38 -11.69
CA MET A 436 0.27 1.42 -12.31
C MET A 436 0.60 2.81 -12.87
N ALA A 437 -0.39 3.56 -13.35
CA ALA A 437 -0.22 4.97 -13.69
C ALA A 437 0.18 5.79 -12.45
N THR A 438 -0.39 5.50 -11.27
CA THR A 438 0.01 6.09 -10.00
C THR A 438 1.48 5.79 -9.66
N VAL A 439 1.96 4.55 -9.83
CA VAL A 439 3.38 4.23 -9.61
C VAL A 439 4.30 5.08 -10.49
N CYS A 440 4.00 5.16 -11.79
CA CYS A 440 4.80 5.92 -12.74
C CYS A 440 4.75 7.42 -12.45
N GLY A 441 3.54 7.99 -12.25
CA GLY A 441 3.36 9.40 -11.94
C GLY A 441 3.96 9.81 -10.59
N SER A 442 3.87 8.95 -9.57
CA SER A 442 4.52 9.15 -8.28
C SER A 442 6.03 9.12 -8.38
N THR A 443 6.61 8.21 -9.16
CA THR A 443 8.05 8.19 -9.42
C THR A 443 8.50 9.51 -10.02
N LEU A 444 7.80 10.00 -11.06
CA LEU A 444 8.13 11.28 -11.69
C LEU A 444 7.92 12.47 -10.74
N ALA A 445 6.87 12.46 -9.90
CA ALA A 445 6.63 13.51 -8.92
C ALA A 445 7.68 13.53 -7.79
N LEU A 446 8.17 12.37 -7.36
CA LEU A 446 9.30 12.24 -6.42
C LEU A 446 10.58 12.83 -7.04
N MET A 447 10.89 12.44 -8.27
CA MET A 447 12.05 12.95 -9.02
C MET A 447 11.96 14.46 -9.25
N ASP A 448 10.80 14.97 -9.66
CA ASP A 448 10.53 16.39 -9.86
C ASP A 448 10.67 17.20 -8.57
N GLY A 449 10.26 16.61 -7.44
CA GLY A 449 10.40 17.23 -6.13
C GLY A 449 11.77 17.10 -5.47
N GLY A 450 12.75 16.50 -6.15
CA GLY A 450 14.11 16.34 -5.66
C GLY A 450 14.27 15.29 -4.55
N VAL A 451 13.35 14.33 -4.45
CA VAL A 451 13.51 13.20 -3.53
C VAL A 451 14.57 12.25 -4.10
N PRO A 452 15.65 11.94 -3.36
CA PRO A 452 16.76 11.13 -3.85
C PRO A 452 16.41 9.64 -3.85
N ILE A 453 15.44 9.24 -4.69
CA ILE A 453 15.11 7.83 -4.90
C ILE A 453 16.29 7.11 -5.55
N ALA A 454 16.53 5.86 -5.14
CA ALA A 454 17.66 5.08 -5.63
C ALA A 454 17.58 4.86 -7.15
N ARG A 455 16.38 4.56 -7.66
CA ARG A 455 16.09 4.30 -9.09
C ARG A 455 14.62 4.61 -9.42
N PRO A 456 14.29 5.00 -10.66
CA PRO A 456 12.90 5.12 -11.10
C PRO A 456 12.18 3.76 -11.12
N VAL A 457 10.91 3.76 -10.73
CA VAL A 457 10.03 2.58 -10.73
C VAL A 457 8.92 2.78 -11.77
N ALA A 458 8.66 1.77 -12.59
CA ALA A 458 7.50 1.75 -13.49
C ALA A 458 6.59 0.58 -13.16
N GLY A 459 5.30 0.75 -13.45
CA GLY A 459 4.28 -0.27 -13.31
C GLY A 459 3.65 -0.63 -14.65
N VAL A 460 3.36 -1.92 -14.84
CA VAL A 460 2.60 -2.45 -15.98
C VAL A 460 1.49 -3.36 -15.49
N ALA A 461 0.36 -3.35 -16.19
CA ALA A 461 -0.74 -4.28 -15.98
C ALA A 461 -0.81 -5.25 -17.13
N MET A 462 -0.92 -6.51 -16.79
CA MET A 462 -0.90 -7.63 -17.70
C MET A 462 -2.21 -8.37 -17.53
N GLY A 463 -2.65 -9.05 -18.59
CA GLY A 463 -3.81 -9.92 -18.51
C GLY A 463 -3.60 -11.21 -19.29
N LEU A 464 -4.54 -12.12 -19.13
CA LEU A 464 -4.58 -13.38 -19.85
C LEU A 464 -5.97 -13.60 -20.40
N VAL A 465 -6.06 -14.03 -21.66
CA VAL A 465 -7.25 -14.66 -22.21
C VAL A 465 -6.87 -16.07 -22.61
N ALA A 466 -7.61 -17.05 -22.11
CA ALA A 466 -7.46 -18.47 -22.36
C ALA A 466 -8.74 -19.04 -22.98
N GLY A 467 -8.56 -19.93 -23.95
CA GLY A 467 -9.64 -20.75 -24.48
C GLY A 467 -10.02 -21.88 -23.52
N PRO A 468 -11.06 -22.65 -23.84
CA PRO A 468 -11.44 -23.83 -23.08
C PRO A 468 -10.26 -24.78 -22.85
N GLU A 469 -10.13 -25.32 -21.63
CA GLU A 469 -9.04 -26.22 -21.21
C GLU A 469 -7.60 -25.64 -21.32
N GLY A 470 -7.45 -24.32 -21.51
CA GLY A 470 -6.12 -23.66 -21.52
C GLY A 470 -5.22 -24.02 -22.71
N LYS A 471 -5.73 -24.70 -23.74
CA LYS A 471 -4.95 -25.16 -24.91
C LYS A 471 -4.49 -24.02 -25.83
N ASN A 472 -5.19 -22.89 -25.82
CA ASN A 472 -4.80 -21.67 -26.53
C ASN A 472 -4.92 -20.49 -25.56
N HIS A 473 -3.86 -19.69 -25.42
CA HIS A 473 -3.86 -18.52 -24.54
C HIS A 473 -3.13 -17.33 -25.17
N ARG A 474 -3.45 -16.15 -24.66
CA ARG A 474 -2.84 -14.87 -25.02
C ARG A 474 -2.56 -14.06 -23.76
N VAL A 475 -1.28 -13.87 -23.46
CA VAL A 475 -0.83 -12.86 -22.49
C VAL A 475 -0.91 -11.49 -23.15
N LEU A 476 -1.58 -10.54 -22.49
CA LEU A 476 -1.80 -9.18 -22.95
C LEU A 476 -1.01 -8.20 -22.09
N THR A 477 -0.30 -7.28 -22.73
CA THR A 477 0.49 -6.21 -22.12
C THR A 477 -0.31 -4.90 -22.05
N ASP A 478 -0.24 -4.21 -20.92
CA ASP A 478 -0.93 -2.93 -20.70
C ASP A 478 -2.42 -3.01 -21.03
N ILE A 479 -3.13 -3.85 -20.28
CA ILE A 479 -4.54 -4.18 -20.52
C ILE A 479 -5.48 -2.98 -20.35
N LEU A 480 -6.53 -2.98 -21.16
CA LEU A 480 -7.67 -2.09 -21.08
C LEU A 480 -8.62 -2.48 -19.93
N GLY A 481 -9.54 -1.59 -19.57
CA GLY A 481 -10.60 -1.93 -18.61
C GLY A 481 -11.48 -3.09 -19.09
N ASP A 482 -11.81 -3.10 -20.38
CA ASP A 482 -12.61 -4.17 -20.99
C ASP A 482 -11.84 -5.50 -20.97
N GLU A 483 -10.54 -5.48 -21.24
CA GLU A 483 -9.70 -6.68 -21.25
C GLU A 483 -9.45 -7.26 -19.85
N ASP A 484 -9.44 -6.42 -18.80
CA ASP A 484 -9.48 -6.88 -17.41
C ASP A 484 -10.81 -7.61 -17.15
N HIS A 485 -11.94 -6.98 -17.50
CA HIS A 485 -13.27 -7.58 -17.30
C HIS A 485 -13.44 -8.92 -18.04
N LEU A 486 -12.94 -8.99 -19.28
CA LEU A 486 -13.00 -10.16 -20.13
C LEU A 486 -11.93 -11.21 -19.82
N GLY A 487 -10.83 -10.81 -19.18
CA GLY A 487 -9.65 -11.65 -18.96
C GLY A 487 -9.86 -12.68 -17.86
N ASP A 488 -9.11 -13.76 -17.95
CA ASP A 488 -9.08 -14.86 -17.01
C ASP A 488 -8.12 -14.62 -15.84
N MET A 489 -7.15 -13.74 -16.04
CA MET A 489 -6.21 -13.29 -15.02
C MET A 489 -5.86 -11.84 -15.30
N ASP A 490 -5.71 -11.06 -14.24
CA ASP A 490 -5.02 -9.78 -14.28
C ASP A 490 -3.88 -9.77 -13.26
N PHE A 491 -2.70 -9.34 -13.69
CA PHE A 491 -1.58 -9.15 -12.77
C PHE A 491 -0.81 -7.88 -13.08
N LYS A 492 -0.32 -7.26 -12.02
CA LYS A 492 0.31 -5.95 -12.00
C LYS A 492 1.72 -6.16 -11.49
N VAL A 493 2.70 -5.69 -12.25
CA VAL A 493 4.10 -5.79 -11.91
C VAL A 493 4.68 -4.39 -11.91
N ALA A 494 5.26 -4.00 -10.78
CA ALA A 494 6.02 -2.78 -10.64
C ALA A 494 7.47 -3.10 -10.30
N GLY A 495 8.39 -2.25 -10.72
CA GLY A 495 9.81 -2.48 -10.50
C GLY A 495 10.70 -1.47 -11.19
N THR A 496 11.98 -1.61 -10.94
CA THR A 496 13.04 -0.84 -11.59
C THR A 496 13.57 -1.61 -12.80
N ALA A 497 14.64 -1.11 -13.41
CA ALA A 497 15.39 -1.87 -14.41
C ALA A 497 16.11 -3.10 -13.82
N ARG A 498 16.33 -3.15 -12.50
CA ARG A 498 17.03 -4.27 -11.83
C ARG A 498 16.11 -5.43 -11.50
N GLY A 499 14.86 -5.15 -11.15
CA GLY A 499 13.93 -6.19 -10.75
C GLY A 499 12.59 -5.65 -10.27
N VAL A 500 11.75 -6.57 -9.80
CA VAL A 500 10.41 -6.35 -9.27
C VAL A 500 10.50 -5.69 -7.89
N THR A 501 9.68 -4.66 -7.68
CA THR A 501 9.47 -4.02 -6.38
C THR A 501 8.10 -4.32 -5.79
N ALA A 502 7.09 -4.56 -6.62
CA ALA A 502 5.79 -5.04 -6.18
C ALA A 502 5.10 -5.90 -7.25
N ILE A 503 4.31 -6.86 -6.78
CA ILE A 503 3.49 -7.71 -7.62
C ILE A 503 2.10 -7.88 -6.98
N GLN A 504 1.08 -7.86 -7.83
CA GLN A 504 -0.28 -8.22 -7.47
C GLN A 504 -0.87 -9.07 -8.59
N LEU A 505 -1.45 -10.20 -8.28
CA LEU A 505 -2.10 -11.10 -9.24
C LEU A 505 -3.48 -11.46 -8.71
N ASP A 506 -4.47 -11.44 -9.58
CA ASP A 506 -5.82 -11.94 -9.37
C ASP A 506 -6.15 -12.92 -10.49
N ASN A 507 -6.38 -14.17 -10.12
CA ASN A 507 -6.81 -15.21 -11.05
C ASN A 507 -8.32 -15.42 -10.93
N LYS A 508 -9.02 -15.32 -12.06
CA LYS A 508 -10.47 -15.47 -12.17
C LYS A 508 -10.87 -16.87 -12.65
N VAL A 509 -9.95 -17.62 -13.24
CA VAL A 509 -10.14 -19.02 -13.64
C VAL A 509 -9.34 -19.92 -12.71
N GLY A 510 -9.99 -20.83 -11.98
CA GLY A 510 -9.43 -21.48 -10.79
C GLY A 510 -7.95 -21.91 -10.81
N THR A 511 -7.37 -22.32 -11.94
CA THR A 511 -5.99 -22.80 -12.04
C THR A 511 -5.23 -22.22 -13.24
N LEU A 512 -3.96 -21.83 -13.07
CA LEU A 512 -3.07 -21.41 -14.15
C LEU A 512 -1.79 -22.25 -14.18
N PRO A 513 -1.37 -22.76 -15.37
CA PRO A 513 -0.05 -23.38 -15.52
C PRO A 513 1.09 -22.42 -15.21
N ALA A 514 2.12 -22.90 -14.51
CA ALA A 514 3.30 -22.12 -14.14
C ALA A 514 4.04 -21.51 -15.36
N GLU A 515 3.98 -22.17 -16.52
CA GLU A 515 4.58 -21.71 -17.77
C GLU A 515 3.94 -20.41 -18.27
N ILE A 516 2.62 -20.27 -18.14
CA ILE A 516 1.89 -19.05 -18.54
C ILE A 516 2.29 -17.88 -17.65
N LEU A 517 2.50 -18.13 -16.36
CA LEU A 517 2.96 -17.12 -15.42
C LEU A 517 4.39 -16.67 -15.75
N ALA A 518 5.29 -17.60 -16.10
CA ALA A 518 6.65 -17.28 -16.51
C ALA A 518 6.67 -16.43 -17.80
N GLU A 519 5.85 -16.79 -18.80
CA GLU A 519 5.65 -15.97 -19.99
C GLU A 519 5.15 -14.57 -19.61
N GLY A 520 4.16 -14.50 -18.72
CA GLY A 520 3.60 -13.28 -18.18
C GLY A 520 4.65 -12.35 -17.56
N LEU A 521 5.46 -12.88 -16.63
CA LEU A 521 6.51 -12.12 -15.95
C LEU A 521 7.58 -11.61 -16.93
N SER A 522 7.98 -12.45 -17.89
CA SER A 522 8.95 -12.06 -18.93
C SER A 522 8.44 -10.90 -19.79
N LYS A 523 7.19 -10.99 -20.27
CA LYS A 523 6.54 -9.90 -21.03
C LYS A 523 6.36 -8.65 -20.17
N ALA A 524 5.97 -8.81 -18.91
CA ALA A 524 5.85 -7.70 -17.96
C ALA A 524 7.19 -6.97 -17.76
N ARG A 525 8.31 -7.69 -17.69
CA ARG A 525 9.64 -7.10 -17.62
C ARG A 525 9.94 -6.25 -18.85
N ALA A 526 9.73 -6.79 -20.06
CA ALA A 526 9.96 -6.06 -21.30
C ALA A 526 9.11 -4.78 -21.38
N ALA A 527 7.83 -4.88 -21.04
CA ALA A 527 6.92 -3.74 -20.98
C ALA A 527 7.34 -2.71 -19.93
N ARG A 528 7.75 -3.15 -18.74
CA ARG A 528 8.24 -2.28 -17.65
C ARG A 528 9.45 -1.48 -18.09
N LEU A 529 10.41 -2.11 -18.76
CA LEU A 529 11.60 -1.44 -19.30
C LEU A 529 11.23 -0.41 -20.39
N ALA A 530 10.26 -0.73 -21.26
CA ALA A 530 9.76 0.22 -22.25
C ALA A 530 9.08 1.43 -21.61
N VAL A 531 8.29 1.23 -20.56
CA VAL A 531 7.67 2.32 -19.78
C VAL A 531 8.73 3.19 -19.10
N LEU A 532 9.76 2.58 -18.49
CA LEU A 532 10.88 3.32 -17.88
C LEU A 532 11.61 4.19 -18.91
N ALA A 533 11.84 3.68 -20.12
CA ALA A 533 12.46 4.44 -21.19
C ALA A 533 11.64 5.69 -21.56
N ARG A 534 10.30 5.55 -21.66
CA ARG A 534 9.40 6.70 -21.89
C ARG A 534 9.35 7.67 -20.73
N MET A 535 9.42 7.20 -19.49
CA MET A 535 9.52 8.08 -18.33
C MET A 535 10.82 8.88 -18.32
N ALA A 536 11.93 8.29 -18.76
CA ALA A 536 13.22 8.97 -18.88
C ALA A 536 13.21 10.08 -19.95
N GLU A 537 12.36 9.97 -20.98
CA GLU A 537 12.12 11.05 -21.95
C GLU A 537 11.38 12.25 -21.31
N ILE A 538 10.54 12.02 -20.29
CA ILE A 538 9.80 13.07 -19.56
C ILE A 538 10.70 13.78 -18.55
N LEU A 539 11.41 13.01 -17.72
CA LEU A 539 12.35 13.54 -16.73
C LEU A 539 13.55 12.58 -16.60
N PRO A 540 14.72 12.91 -17.19
CA PRO A 540 15.86 12.00 -17.26
C PRO A 540 16.49 11.64 -15.91
N ALA A 541 16.42 12.55 -14.93
CA ALA A 541 17.04 12.40 -13.62
C ALA A 541 16.27 13.16 -12.54
N VAL A 542 16.48 12.76 -11.28
CA VAL A 542 15.99 13.47 -10.09
C VAL A 542 16.52 14.92 -10.11
N ARG A 543 15.69 15.90 -9.73
CA ARG A 543 16.16 17.29 -9.57
C ARG A 543 17.16 17.38 -8.43
N GLU A 544 18.23 18.15 -8.63
CA GLU A 544 19.30 18.32 -7.63
C GLU A 544 18.83 19.01 -6.34
N ARG A 545 17.73 19.78 -6.40
CA ARG A 545 17.19 20.55 -5.28
C ARG A 545 15.70 20.32 -5.18
N THR A 546 15.20 20.32 -3.94
CA THR A 546 13.77 20.36 -3.67
C THR A 546 13.16 21.69 -4.14
N SER A 547 11.84 21.70 -4.34
CA SER A 547 11.11 22.91 -4.74
C SER A 547 11.37 24.07 -3.76
N PRO A 548 11.44 25.33 -4.24
CA PRO A 548 11.49 26.51 -3.37
C PRO A 548 10.29 26.65 -2.43
N HIS A 549 9.18 25.96 -2.73
CA HIS A 549 7.99 25.91 -1.89
C HIS A 549 8.05 24.79 -0.84
N ALA A 550 8.96 23.83 -0.99
CA ALA A 550 9.18 22.80 0.01
C ALA A 550 9.82 23.40 1.27
N PRO A 551 9.51 22.85 2.46
CA PRO A 551 10.30 23.14 3.64
C PRO A 551 11.75 22.75 3.36
N GLN A 552 12.67 23.62 3.74
CA GLN A 552 14.09 23.31 3.82
C GLN A 552 14.36 22.71 5.21
N VAL A 553 15.29 21.76 5.25
CA VAL A 553 15.77 21.15 6.49
C VAL A 553 17.18 21.67 6.79
N ALA A 554 17.43 22.00 8.04
CA ALA A 554 18.76 22.21 8.56
C ALA A 554 18.93 21.37 9.83
N THR A 555 20.08 20.71 9.95
CA THR A 555 20.36 19.81 11.07
C THR A 555 21.38 20.44 12.01
N ALA A 556 21.12 20.35 13.31
CA ALA A 556 22.07 20.64 14.37
C ALA A 556 22.27 19.39 15.24
N TRP A 557 23.38 19.35 15.97
CA TRP A 557 23.67 18.31 16.95
C TRP A 557 23.88 18.96 18.32
N ILE A 558 23.23 18.41 19.33
CA ILE A 558 23.38 18.78 20.73
C ILE A 558 23.73 17.53 21.54
N LEU A 559 24.29 17.72 22.73
CA LEU A 559 24.49 16.59 23.63
C LEU A 559 23.13 16.07 24.12
N PRO A 560 22.92 14.73 24.24
CA PRO A 560 21.67 14.18 24.77
C PRO A 560 21.27 14.75 26.14
N ALA A 561 22.25 15.09 26.98
CA ALA A 561 22.03 15.73 28.27
C ALA A 561 21.41 17.14 28.18
N GLN A 562 21.51 17.82 27.03
CA GLN A 562 20.97 19.16 26.78
C GLN A 562 19.57 19.15 26.14
N ILE A 563 19.06 17.97 25.73
CA ILE A 563 17.69 17.82 25.20
C ILE A 563 16.63 18.42 26.15
N PRO A 564 16.65 18.15 27.48
CA PRO A 564 15.67 18.73 28.38
C PRO A 564 15.70 20.27 28.43
N ALA A 565 16.88 20.88 28.23
CA ALA A 565 17.03 22.33 28.19
C ALA A 565 16.43 22.93 26.91
N LEU A 566 16.65 22.27 25.76
CA LEU A 566 16.06 22.66 24.48
C LEU A 566 14.52 22.57 24.50
N ILE A 567 13.98 21.47 25.03
CA ILE A 567 12.53 21.27 25.16
C ILE A 567 11.95 22.28 26.15
N GLY A 568 12.57 22.43 27.32
CA GLY A 568 12.10 23.28 28.41
C GLY A 568 10.87 22.70 29.13
N PRO A 569 10.43 23.31 30.25
CA PRO A 569 9.27 22.84 31.01
C PRO A 569 8.01 22.82 30.13
N GLY A 570 7.39 21.65 29.98
CA GLY A 570 6.20 21.46 29.15
C GLY A 570 6.37 21.74 27.65
N GLY A 571 7.61 21.78 27.14
CA GLY A 571 7.89 22.13 25.74
C GLY A 571 7.89 23.64 25.46
N SER A 572 7.85 24.49 26.49
CA SER A 572 7.74 25.95 26.33
C SER A 572 8.89 26.59 25.56
N THR A 573 10.13 26.13 25.79
CA THR A 573 11.32 26.66 25.11
C THR A 573 11.29 26.34 23.62
N ILE A 574 11.18 25.05 23.26
CA ILE A 574 11.14 24.62 21.86
C ILE A 574 9.95 25.21 21.11
N GLN A 575 8.78 25.33 21.74
CA GLN A 575 7.60 26.00 21.15
C GLN A 575 7.79 27.52 21.03
N GLY A 576 8.57 28.14 21.91
CA GLY A 576 8.95 29.54 21.81
C GLY A 576 9.81 29.79 20.57
N ILE A 577 10.88 29.01 20.42
CA ILE A 577 11.78 29.09 19.26
C ILE A 577 10.98 28.90 17.96
N GLN A 578 10.20 27.81 17.86
CA GLN A 578 9.38 27.52 16.68
C GLN A 578 8.46 28.67 16.27
N ARG A 579 7.81 29.34 17.25
CA ARG A 579 6.94 30.50 17.00
C ARG A 579 7.69 31.75 16.57
N GLU A 580 8.85 32.03 17.17
CA GLU A 580 9.67 33.21 16.86
C GLU A 580 10.34 33.10 15.48
N THR A 581 10.67 31.89 15.05
CA THR A 581 11.41 31.64 13.81
C THR A 581 10.54 31.17 12.66
N ASP A 582 9.27 30.86 12.90
CA ASP A 582 8.33 30.24 11.96
C ASP A 582 8.91 28.95 11.36
N THR A 583 9.41 28.09 12.25
CA THR A 583 10.02 26.80 11.90
C THR A 583 9.40 25.69 12.75
N LYS A 584 9.42 24.45 12.26
CA LYS A 584 9.21 23.25 13.10
C LYS A 584 10.56 22.71 13.54
N ILE A 585 10.67 22.29 14.80
CA ILE A 585 11.90 21.68 15.35
C ILE A 585 11.56 20.30 15.87
N ASP A 586 12.28 19.30 15.37
CA ASP A 586 12.23 17.92 15.82
C ASP A 586 13.53 17.55 16.53
N VAL A 587 13.45 16.79 17.63
CA VAL A 587 14.60 16.44 18.46
C VAL A 587 14.59 14.95 18.74
N GLU A 588 15.62 14.27 18.27
CA GLU A 588 15.85 12.85 18.53
C GLU A 588 16.56 12.63 19.88
N GLN A 589 16.36 11.46 20.49
CA GLN A 589 17.06 11.06 21.72
C GLN A 589 18.59 10.93 21.54
N THR A 590 19.04 10.80 20.30
CA THR A 590 20.46 10.77 19.90
C THR A 590 21.13 12.14 20.04
N GLY A 591 20.37 13.22 20.21
CA GLY A 591 20.87 14.60 20.20
C GLY A 591 20.84 15.26 18.81
N ARG A 592 20.36 14.58 17.78
CA ARG A 592 20.11 15.18 16.47
C ARG A 592 18.88 16.09 16.53
N VAL A 593 18.99 17.30 16.01
CA VAL A 593 17.92 18.30 15.96
C VAL A 593 17.65 18.68 14.51
N GLY A 594 16.46 18.35 14.00
CA GLY A 594 16.00 18.74 12.67
C GLY A 594 15.18 20.03 12.73
N VAL A 595 15.58 21.05 11.98
CA VAL A 595 14.87 22.33 11.87
C VAL A 595 14.28 22.46 10.47
N PHE A 596 12.96 22.63 10.39
CA PHE A 596 12.21 22.69 9.15
C PHE A 596 11.57 24.07 8.98
N GLY A 597 11.78 24.70 7.83
CA GLY A 597 11.21 26.02 7.55
C GLY A 597 11.22 26.37 6.07
N THR A 598 10.36 27.28 5.66
CA THR A 598 10.25 27.72 4.26
C THR A 598 11.17 28.90 3.93
N SER A 599 11.79 29.52 4.94
CA SER A 599 12.71 30.66 4.77
C SER A 599 14.10 30.37 5.36
N ALA A 600 15.15 30.65 4.58
CA ALA A 600 16.54 30.53 5.03
C ALA A 600 16.84 31.40 6.27
N GLY A 601 16.19 32.56 6.38
CA GLY A 601 16.29 33.44 7.54
C GLY A 601 15.68 32.83 8.80
N GLY A 602 14.52 32.17 8.69
CA GLY A 602 13.89 31.46 9.81
C GLY A 602 14.77 30.31 10.30
N LEU A 603 15.27 29.48 9.39
CA LEU A 603 16.19 28.37 9.70
C LEU A 603 17.45 28.85 10.42
N SER A 604 18.12 29.87 9.89
CA SER A 604 19.36 30.39 10.49
C SER A 604 19.13 30.94 11.90
N ARG A 605 18.01 31.63 12.14
CA ARG A 605 17.64 32.12 13.48
C ARG A 605 17.33 30.97 14.44
N ALA A 606 16.63 29.94 13.97
CA ALA A 606 16.30 28.77 14.79
C ALA A 606 17.56 28.02 15.21
N LEU A 607 18.49 27.77 14.29
CA LEU A 607 19.79 27.15 14.58
C LEU A 607 20.60 27.97 15.59
N ALA A 608 20.69 29.28 15.41
CA ALA A 608 21.38 30.16 16.36
C ALA A 608 20.76 30.11 17.76
N ARG A 609 19.42 30.04 17.83
CA ARG A 609 18.70 29.94 19.11
C ARG A 609 18.85 28.57 19.77
N ILE A 610 18.89 27.49 18.98
CA ILE A 610 19.20 26.15 19.46
C ILE A 610 20.62 26.10 20.03
N GLU A 611 21.60 26.66 19.32
CA GLU A 611 22.98 26.76 19.81
C GLU A 611 23.01 27.56 21.13
N GLU A 612 22.37 28.73 21.19
CA GLU A 612 22.32 29.53 22.41
C GLU A 612 21.74 28.77 23.62
N VAL A 613 20.65 28.01 23.41
CA VAL A 613 19.92 27.32 24.49
C VAL A 613 20.54 25.99 24.87
N ALA A 614 21.06 25.22 23.90
CA ALA A 614 21.44 23.82 24.06
C ALA A 614 22.76 23.45 23.36
N GLY A 615 23.59 24.40 22.95
CA GLY A 615 24.90 24.14 22.35
C GLY A 615 25.97 23.74 23.37
N ASP A 616 26.98 23.01 22.92
CA ASP A 616 28.12 22.59 23.74
C ASP A 616 29.23 23.66 23.71
N PRO A 617 29.83 24.04 24.85
CA PRO A 617 30.97 24.96 24.89
C PRO A 617 32.24 24.34 24.30
N GLU A 618 32.64 24.85 23.14
CA GLU A 618 33.86 24.44 22.45
C GLU A 618 35.11 25.13 23.04
N VAL A 619 36.15 24.35 23.36
CA VAL A 619 37.43 24.89 23.83
C VAL A 619 38.07 25.76 22.74
N GLY A 620 38.40 27.00 23.09
CA GLY A 620 38.99 27.98 22.19
C GLY A 620 37.98 28.93 21.52
N LYS A 621 36.68 28.65 21.57
CA LYS A 621 35.62 29.53 21.02
C LYS A 621 35.30 30.66 22.00
N VAL A 622 34.94 31.83 21.46
CA VAL A 622 34.56 33.02 22.23
C VAL A 622 33.03 33.11 22.25
N TYR A 623 32.47 33.28 23.44
CA TYR A 623 31.03 33.41 23.66
C TYR A 623 30.72 34.74 24.32
N LYS A 624 29.57 35.33 23.97
CA LYS A 624 28.96 36.41 24.76
C LYS A 624 28.14 35.75 25.86
N GLY A 625 28.57 35.88 27.10
CA GLY A 625 27.89 35.34 28.27
C GLY A 625 27.35 36.45 29.18
N THR A 626 26.57 36.04 30.18
CA THR A 626 26.00 36.94 31.20
C THR A 626 26.47 36.50 32.57
N VAL A 627 26.95 37.44 33.39
CA VAL A 627 27.40 37.14 34.76
C VAL A 627 26.20 36.71 35.61
N THR A 628 26.23 35.49 36.14
CA THR A 628 25.18 34.90 36.98
C THR A 628 25.47 35.02 38.47
N GLY A 629 26.74 35.06 38.84
CA GLY A 629 27.17 35.18 40.24
C GLY A 629 28.59 35.69 40.36
N VAL A 630 28.86 36.43 41.43
CA VAL A 630 30.18 36.98 41.74
C VAL A 630 30.65 36.41 43.08
N LYS A 631 31.90 35.96 43.14
CA LYS A 631 32.56 35.44 44.34
C LYS A 631 33.99 35.98 44.42
N ASP A 632 34.60 35.87 45.59
CA ASP A 632 35.96 36.41 45.86
C ASP A 632 37.04 35.84 44.91
N PHE A 633 36.84 34.63 44.38
CA PHE A 633 37.77 33.96 43.46
C PHE A 633 37.45 34.15 41.97
N GLY A 634 36.35 34.83 41.61
CA GLY A 634 35.96 35.05 40.23
C GLY A 634 34.46 35.21 40.00
N CYS A 635 34.09 35.36 38.74
CA CYS A 635 32.70 35.50 38.30
C CYS A 635 32.24 34.20 37.62
N PHE A 636 31.03 33.77 37.95
CA PHE A 636 30.33 32.77 37.15
C PHE A 636 29.63 33.46 35.99
N VAL A 637 29.84 32.91 34.79
CA VAL A 637 29.32 33.45 33.54
C VAL A 637 28.54 32.34 32.85
N LYS A 638 27.25 32.57 32.63
CA LYS A 638 26.43 31.70 31.79
C LYS A 638 26.77 31.96 30.33
N ILE A 639 27.13 30.89 29.63
CA ILE A 639 27.49 30.87 28.21
C ILE A 639 26.49 30.00 27.42
N VAL A 640 26.88 29.57 26.23
CA VAL A 640 26.10 28.72 25.33
C VAL A 640 25.55 27.46 26.03
N GLY A 641 24.35 27.02 25.66
CA GLY A 641 23.77 25.77 26.18
C GLY A 641 23.28 25.84 27.62
N GLY A 642 23.19 27.05 28.17
CA GLY A 642 22.95 27.25 29.60
C GLY A 642 24.12 26.82 30.50
N ASN A 643 25.28 26.48 29.91
CA ASN A 643 26.47 26.09 30.65
C ASN A 643 27.04 27.29 31.43
N GLU A 644 27.61 27.01 32.60
CA GLU A 644 28.16 28.04 33.47
C GLU A 644 29.67 27.80 33.65
N GLY A 645 30.46 28.79 33.23
CA GLY A 645 31.91 28.76 33.37
C GLY A 645 32.40 29.75 34.43
N ILE A 646 33.55 29.47 35.01
CA ILE A 646 34.21 30.36 35.96
C ILE A 646 35.21 31.21 35.20
N LEU A 647 35.04 32.53 35.27
CA LEU A 647 36.02 33.54 34.91
C LEU A 647 36.83 33.91 36.16
N PRO A 648 38.08 33.44 36.30
CA PRO A 648 38.89 33.69 37.49
C PRO A 648 39.18 35.19 37.68
N SER A 649 39.30 35.65 38.92
CA SER A 649 39.69 37.03 39.24
C SER A 649 41.04 37.43 38.63
N GLU A 650 41.95 36.47 38.44
CA GLU A 650 43.24 36.64 37.75
C GLU A 650 43.07 37.14 36.30
N GLU A 651 42.09 36.61 35.58
CA GLU A 651 41.80 37.00 34.19
C GLU A 651 41.15 38.38 34.12
N LEU A 652 40.32 38.73 35.11
CA LEU A 652 39.76 40.09 35.25
C LEU A 652 40.85 41.12 35.57
N ALA A 653 41.77 40.79 36.47
CA ALA A 653 42.91 41.65 36.81
C ALA A 653 43.83 41.88 35.61
N LYS A 654 44.12 40.84 34.81
CA LYS A 654 44.88 40.98 33.55
C LYS A 654 44.19 41.90 32.55
N ALA A 655 42.86 41.92 32.54
CA ALA A 655 42.07 42.80 31.70
C ALA A 655 41.87 44.22 32.29
N GLY A 656 42.39 44.49 33.50
CA GLY A 656 42.23 45.77 34.18
C GLY A 656 40.81 46.05 34.69
N ILE A 657 39.98 45.01 34.89
CA ILE A 657 38.59 45.11 35.33
C ILE A 657 38.53 44.83 36.83
N ALA A 658 38.09 45.81 37.62
CA ALA A 658 37.99 45.68 39.07
C ALA A 658 36.90 44.69 39.51
N GLU A 659 35.66 44.86 39.04
CA GLU A 659 34.53 43.97 39.34
C GLU A 659 33.52 43.94 38.18
N LEU A 660 32.85 42.79 38.01
CA LEU A 660 31.68 42.64 37.16
C LEU A 660 30.43 42.48 38.03
N GLN A 661 29.32 43.08 37.61
CA GLN A 661 28.03 42.94 38.30
C GLN A 661 27.23 41.78 37.72
N VAL A 662 26.42 41.14 38.57
CA VAL A 662 25.43 40.14 38.14
C VAL A 662 24.49 40.78 37.11
N GLY A 663 24.23 40.06 36.02
CA GLY A 663 23.43 40.51 34.90
C GLY A 663 24.22 41.24 33.80
N ARG A 664 25.51 41.54 34.00
CA ARG A 664 26.33 42.23 32.98
C ARG A 664 26.73 41.27 31.84
N PRO A 665 26.59 41.66 30.57
CA PRO A 665 27.12 40.90 29.44
C PRO A 665 28.66 41.01 29.38
N VAL A 666 29.32 39.90 29.09
CA VAL A 666 30.79 39.78 28.99
C VAL A 666 31.20 38.79 27.90
N SER A 667 32.23 39.13 27.13
CA SER A 667 32.81 38.22 26.13
C SER A 667 33.88 37.36 26.79
N VAL A 668 33.76 36.04 26.66
CA VAL A 668 34.64 35.07 27.32
C VAL A 668 35.08 33.97 26.37
N LYS A 669 36.37 33.58 26.44
CA LYS A 669 36.93 32.46 25.69
C LYS A 669 36.98 31.21 26.58
N VAL A 670 36.51 30.07 26.07
CA VAL A 670 36.64 28.79 26.80
C VAL A 670 38.08 28.31 26.73
N LEU A 671 38.74 28.13 27.88
CA LEU A 671 40.12 27.65 27.96
C LEU A 671 40.21 26.13 28.08
N GLY A 672 39.20 25.50 28.67
CA GLY A 672 39.18 24.07 28.91
C GLY A 672 38.05 23.67 29.85
N VAL A 673 37.69 22.39 29.80
CA VAL A 673 36.73 21.75 30.70
C VAL A 673 37.51 20.79 31.59
N SER A 674 37.43 20.97 32.91
CA SER A 674 38.09 20.08 33.87
C SER A 674 37.42 18.71 33.94
N GLU A 675 38.12 17.71 34.49
CA GLU A 675 37.58 16.34 34.68
C GLU A 675 36.28 16.28 35.50
N ARG A 676 35.96 17.33 36.26
CA ARG A 676 34.70 17.45 37.03
C ARG A 676 33.62 18.26 36.30
N GLY A 677 33.78 18.49 35.00
CA GLY A 677 32.82 19.23 34.15
C GLY A 677 32.83 20.75 34.34
N ARG A 678 33.76 21.32 35.12
CA ARG A 678 33.84 22.79 35.30
C ARG A 678 34.55 23.44 34.13
N ILE A 679 33.90 24.41 33.51
CA ILE A 679 34.41 25.18 32.37
C ILE A 679 35.22 26.37 32.88
N ARG A 680 36.48 26.49 32.43
CA ARG A 680 37.35 27.63 32.75
C ARG A 680 37.31 28.64 31.62
N LEU A 681 37.10 29.91 31.97
CA LEU A 681 36.95 31.02 31.02
C LEU A 681 38.11 32.01 31.13
N ALA A 682 38.45 32.65 30.02
CA ALA A 682 39.30 33.84 29.96
C ALA A 682 38.49 35.04 29.47
N TYR A 683 38.82 36.23 29.97
CA TYR A 683 38.20 37.46 29.49
C TYR A 683 38.67 37.76 28.07
N GLN A 684 37.73 38.08 27.18
CA GLN A 684 38.04 38.53 25.83
C GLN A 684 37.55 39.98 25.69
N ALA A 685 38.47 40.88 25.36
CA ALA A 685 38.18 42.30 25.12
C ALA A 685 37.25 42.51 23.92
#